data_AF-A0A5Q4Z304-F1
#
_entry.id   AF-A0A5Q4Z304-F1
#
_cell.length_a   1.000
_cell.length_b   1.000
_cell.length_c   1.000
_cell.angle_alpha   90.00
_cell.angle_beta   90.00
_cell.angle_gamma   90.00
#
_symmetry.space_group_name_H-M   'P 1'
#
loop_
_entity.id
_entity.type
_entity.pdbx_description
1 polymer ?
#
loop_
_entity_poly.entity_id
_entity_poly.type
_entity_poly.pdbx_seq_one_letter_code
_entity_poly.pdbx_strand_id
1 'polypeptide(L)'
;MEHNHLIIGLGGSGGKIIRNLRKTIERNKDAQGNSASEARFEYLYVDTSTDEVDKHDEWKVLGKEIDLARSQYMINTASSVRPVLDDPNSFPGLRDWVEPKSVFDFVKPGIAGAAQRRKLGRLVFAQNASQFVKAVEDRMRVLQEGPGRAGAVIHVVCGLAGGTGSGSVVDAVALIRNKYPDQDRYRIIIYALLPEKDSRRVRDVAGSSNYYANGYAALAELNAMAVGKYHPANVLDGSAMEHDVYFNGCYLVSNLNEHNIQFDIDSEIPRIVAEFIYQKTLNKEWEGLGRAEKGENDIKNFESEDGIGKARAKLFLSFGVERIVVPEQEIKEYLAYGFAEQATRQLMFNNFRQGEGYADEPVQKDWGSEARKPDTLQGMLLSDQHLMLEVGILEDDAKSGGWKPANEFWKQVVGVVAPDIRNDSTLEQTTWTHALNTRLAKVFDETYRKLGGVRKFYEIKGNARLEMARHIGRQIEKELFGRWKIGTHSLIQLRQFTDALIALLGERQAVFADEITKAPASQAAVQQSIDELSTQFNKVGFFGQHLTDKRGALFAEITARYQDLYAMRTLQEGHKFAGSLVPFIKDELTSLRGHIDDLHQLLAAATEKVHQEQAARLAGADAIYQQRIFDRNAISNIMKAVVVDEPSQIARTQKVRQSVIDLAGAEVDSFDKLVRNVSLGSIISTISQTSATIVEMAHAEISKTLPPVLQVNIVERLQKQYDANQNGLKAFVSGLYEKSGTMIQYNKTEVDRSVSNNAGGSRGTANTVAVFLPECESQKDFHAGLATLFEQQKDPASDTVVAPGKLSNEIVILKIASLMPVRFIDTLSMLKRHYDGLLGDFNESHLLHSDGDGKKLPPLYARSSAEVAAQAKRKPYLLVARLMEMIRQRENKTTGEQEWAFIYKANGLPASKVLRGGTWQTVIDDELPADIQTLIEREVSKRVDAELKHKDEKQKLFDRYIDFATARFAEAGDDDQDPQYLALSAMQQSIRDIIGLQAVAE
;
A
#
# COMPACT_ATOMS: atom_id res chain seq x y z
N MET A 1 18.40 6.54 -22.53
CA MET A 1 17.82 5.17 -22.38
C MET A 1 17.25 4.93 -20.98
N GLU A 2 17.39 5.90 -20.07
CA GLU A 2 17.28 5.75 -18.60
C GLU A 2 15.92 6.16 -18.03
N HIS A 3 14.86 6.17 -18.84
CA HIS A 3 13.55 6.63 -18.37
C HIS A 3 12.61 5.49 -18.00
N ASN A 4 12.90 4.25 -18.41
CA ASN A 4 12.00 3.12 -18.18
C ASN A 4 12.50 2.26 -17.03
N HIS A 5 11.67 2.08 -16.00
CA HIS A 5 11.97 1.30 -14.81
C HIS A 5 10.88 0.27 -14.57
N LEU A 6 11.25 -1.02 -14.64
CA LEU A 6 10.36 -2.12 -14.29
C LEU A 6 10.70 -2.60 -12.87
N ILE A 7 9.78 -2.45 -11.93
CA ILE A 7 9.95 -2.88 -10.55
C ILE A 7 9.27 -4.23 -10.35
N ILE A 8 10.07 -5.27 -10.09
CA ILE A 8 9.61 -6.64 -9.85
C ILE A 8 9.80 -6.97 -8.37
N GLY A 9 8.71 -7.08 -7.63
CA GLY A 9 8.71 -7.42 -6.21
C GLY A 9 8.45 -8.90 -5.98
N LEU A 10 9.39 -9.59 -5.33
CA LEU A 10 9.27 -11.02 -5.02
C LEU A 10 9.03 -11.25 -3.51
N GLY A 11 7.88 -11.83 -3.19
CA GLY A 11 7.43 -12.08 -1.81
C GLY A 11 7.03 -10.81 -1.05
N GLY A 12 6.58 -10.97 0.19
CA GLY A 12 6.02 -9.87 0.99
C GLY A 12 6.92 -8.64 1.17
N SER A 13 8.24 -8.80 1.28
CA SER A 13 9.18 -7.66 1.31
C SER A 13 9.16 -6.87 0.01
N GLY A 14 9.08 -7.55 -1.14
CA GLY A 14 9.00 -6.90 -2.44
C GLY A 14 7.69 -6.12 -2.62
N GLY A 15 6.57 -6.67 -2.15
CA GLY A 15 5.27 -5.99 -2.16
C GLY A 15 5.27 -4.71 -1.33
N LYS A 16 5.83 -4.75 -0.10
CA LYS A 16 5.99 -3.57 0.75
C LYS A 16 6.85 -2.48 0.10
N ILE A 17 7.93 -2.85 -0.59
CA ILE A 17 8.80 -1.89 -1.29
C ILE A 17 8.04 -1.25 -2.46
N ILE A 18 7.33 -2.04 -3.28
CA ILE A 18 6.50 -1.52 -4.37
C ILE A 18 5.46 -0.51 -3.85
N ARG A 19 4.75 -0.87 -2.77
CA ARG A 19 3.75 -0.01 -2.15
C ARG A 19 4.35 1.33 -1.71
N ASN A 20 5.48 1.29 -1.01
CA ASN A 20 6.15 2.51 -0.57
C ASN A 20 6.71 3.34 -1.74
N LEU A 21 7.24 2.70 -2.78
CA LEU A 21 7.70 3.41 -3.99
C LEU A 21 6.55 4.13 -4.70
N ARG A 22 5.39 3.49 -4.84
CA ARG A 22 4.19 4.11 -5.40
C ARG A 22 3.70 5.27 -4.54
N LYS A 23 3.75 5.15 -3.21
CA LYS A 23 3.50 6.27 -2.30
C LYS A 23 4.47 7.41 -2.50
N THR A 24 5.77 7.15 -2.57
CA THR A 24 6.79 8.17 -2.78
C THR A 24 6.59 8.89 -4.11
N ILE A 25 6.33 8.16 -5.20
CA ILE A 25 6.07 8.77 -6.52
C ILE A 25 4.80 9.62 -6.49
N GLU A 26 3.71 9.13 -5.90
CA GLU A 26 2.45 9.88 -5.85
C GLU A 26 2.55 11.14 -4.99
N ARG A 27 3.29 11.08 -3.87
CA ARG A 27 3.50 12.23 -2.97
C ARG A 27 4.39 13.33 -3.57
N ASN A 28 5.20 13.00 -4.55
CA ASN A 28 6.08 13.95 -5.24
C ASN A 28 5.48 14.48 -6.56
N LYS A 29 4.18 14.26 -6.80
CA LYS A 29 3.47 14.89 -7.91
C LYS A 29 2.94 16.27 -7.50
N ASP A 30 2.96 17.20 -8.44
CA ASP A 30 2.30 18.50 -8.27
C ASP A 30 0.76 18.36 -8.37
N ALA A 31 0.05 19.48 -8.17
CA ALA A 31 -1.41 19.53 -8.23
C ALA A 31 -1.98 19.18 -9.61
N GLN A 32 -1.19 19.31 -10.68
CA GLN A 32 -1.53 18.94 -12.05
C GLN A 32 -1.18 17.46 -12.36
N GLY A 33 -0.57 16.76 -11.41
CA GLY A 33 -0.16 15.36 -11.54
C GLY A 33 1.20 15.19 -12.24
N ASN A 34 1.95 16.27 -12.48
CA ASN A 34 3.30 16.18 -13.05
C ASN A 34 4.29 15.75 -11.97
N SER A 35 5.30 14.98 -12.39
CA SER A 35 6.39 14.54 -11.52
C SER A 35 7.67 15.30 -11.91
N ALA A 36 8.48 15.66 -10.91
CA ALA A 36 9.82 16.21 -11.15
C ALA A 36 10.77 15.18 -11.81
N SER A 37 10.48 13.88 -11.64
CA SER A 37 11.18 12.80 -12.34
C SER A 37 10.51 12.52 -13.68
N GLU A 38 11.33 12.43 -14.74
CA GLU A 38 10.92 11.95 -16.07
C GLU A 38 10.87 10.41 -16.16
N ALA A 39 11.11 9.71 -15.05
CA ALA A 39 11.10 8.26 -15.00
C ALA A 39 9.67 7.70 -15.10
N ARG A 40 9.52 6.69 -15.94
CA ARG A 40 8.32 5.88 -16.12
C ARG A 40 8.51 4.56 -15.38
N PHE A 41 7.57 4.29 -14.49
CA PHE A 41 7.59 3.10 -13.65
C PHE A 41 6.47 2.16 -14.04
N GLU A 42 6.81 0.89 -14.19
CA GLU A 42 5.85 -0.20 -14.30
C GLU A 42 6.16 -1.25 -13.24
N TYR A 43 5.16 -2.02 -12.83
CA TYR A 43 5.25 -2.87 -11.63
C TYR A 43 4.81 -4.30 -11.93
N LEU A 44 5.49 -5.26 -11.30
CA LEU A 44 5.07 -6.64 -11.23
C LEU A 44 5.32 -7.18 -9.82
N TYR A 45 4.27 -7.52 -9.11
CA TYR A 45 4.34 -8.16 -7.79
C TYR A 45 4.08 -9.67 -7.90
N VAL A 46 4.96 -10.48 -7.33
CA VAL A 46 4.83 -11.95 -7.33
C VAL A 46 4.94 -12.44 -5.91
N ASP A 47 3.89 -13.10 -5.41
CA ASP A 47 3.91 -13.74 -4.10
C ASP A 47 3.09 -15.05 -4.10
N THR A 48 3.14 -15.72 -2.97
CA THR A 48 2.41 -16.93 -2.60
C THR A 48 1.28 -16.66 -1.62
N SER A 49 1.07 -15.39 -1.24
CA SER A 49 0.05 -14.91 -0.29
C SER A 49 -0.62 -13.62 -0.78
N THR A 50 -1.88 -13.40 -0.41
CA THR A 50 -2.63 -12.16 -0.69
C THR A 50 -2.44 -11.07 0.37
N ASP A 51 -1.72 -11.35 1.46
CA ASP A 51 -1.60 -10.47 2.64
C ASP A 51 -1.23 -9.01 2.33
N GLU A 52 -0.45 -8.77 1.27
CA GLU A 52 -0.02 -7.42 0.92
C GLU A 52 -1.00 -6.68 0.00
N VAL A 53 -1.70 -7.38 -0.89
CA VAL A 53 -2.68 -6.78 -1.81
C VAL A 53 -4.04 -6.55 -1.13
N ASP A 54 -4.35 -7.30 -0.08
CA ASP A 54 -5.59 -7.17 0.68
C ASP A 54 -5.57 -5.99 1.68
N LYS A 55 -4.41 -5.35 1.89
CA LYS A 55 -4.25 -4.17 2.76
C LYS A 55 -4.67 -2.87 2.08
N HIS A 56 -5.89 -2.81 1.55
CA HIS A 56 -6.38 -1.69 0.75
C HIS A 56 -6.19 -0.30 1.39
N ASP A 57 -6.31 -0.19 2.73
CA ASP A 57 -6.08 1.08 3.42
C ASP A 57 -4.61 1.53 3.43
N GLU A 58 -3.67 0.59 3.31
CA GLU A 58 -2.26 0.90 3.17
C GLU A 58 -1.87 1.27 1.74
N TRP A 59 -2.76 1.14 0.74
CA TRP A 59 -2.53 1.50 -0.67
C TRP A 59 -3.20 2.82 -1.07
N LYS A 60 -3.18 3.79 -0.16
CA LYS A 60 -3.76 5.13 -0.40
C LYS A 60 -2.78 6.26 -0.11
N VAL A 61 -2.92 7.34 -0.86
CA VAL A 61 -2.29 8.66 -0.61
C VAL A 61 -3.38 9.71 -0.69
N LEU A 62 -3.65 10.48 0.38
CA LEU A 62 -4.77 11.42 0.42
C LEU A 62 -6.13 10.80 0.00
N GLY A 63 -6.36 9.53 0.35
CA GLY A 63 -7.55 8.78 -0.06
C GLY A 63 -7.60 8.37 -1.54
N LYS A 64 -6.63 8.81 -2.37
CA LYS A 64 -6.44 8.31 -3.72
C LYS A 64 -5.86 6.90 -3.67
N GLU A 65 -6.55 5.97 -4.33
CA GLU A 65 -6.09 4.59 -4.49
C GLU A 65 -4.84 4.55 -5.38
N ILE A 66 -3.82 3.83 -4.92
CA ILE A 66 -2.58 3.58 -5.65
C ILE A 66 -2.31 2.07 -5.76
N ASP A 67 -3.33 1.24 -5.56
CA ASP A 67 -3.28 -0.22 -5.67
C ASP A 67 -2.69 -0.70 -7.00
N LEU A 68 -2.20 -1.94 -7.00
CA LEU A 68 -1.76 -2.61 -8.20
C LEU A 68 -2.97 -3.06 -9.03
N ALA A 69 -2.95 -2.79 -10.33
CA ALA A 69 -3.94 -3.36 -11.25
C ALA A 69 -3.79 -4.90 -11.27
N ARG A 70 -4.86 -5.63 -11.64
CA ARG A 70 -4.81 -7.10 -11.69
C ARG A 70 -3.68 -7.65 -12.57
N SER A 71 -3.32 -6.93 -13.63
CA SER A 71 -2.22 -7.25 -14.54
C SER A 71 -0.82 -6.97 -13.98
N GLN A 72 -0.72 -6.28 -12.83
CA GLN A 72 0.53 -5.92 -12.16
C GLN A 72 0.87 -6.86 -11.00
N TYR A 73 0.08 -7.91 -10.74
CA TYR A 73 0.42 -8.89 -9.71
C TYR A 73 -0.02 -10.33 -10.00
N MET A 74 0.72 -11.27 -9.44
CA MET A 74 0.50 -12.71 -9.54
C MET A 74 0.61 -13.36 -8.16
N ILE A 75 -0.44 -14.06 -7.73
CA ILE A 75 -0.47 -14.79 -6.46
C ILE A 75 -0.53 -16.29 -6.76
N ASN A 76 0.53 -17.01 -6.42
CA ASN A 76 0.74 -18.43 -6.75
C ASN A 76 0.75 -19.27 -5.46
N THR A 77 -0.35 -19.94 -5.13
CA THR A 77 -0.45 -20.66 -3.85
C THR A 77 0.34 -21.98 -3.84
N ALA A 78 0.97 -22.30 -2.70
CA ALA A 78 1.79 -23.51 -2.56
C ALA A 78 0.96 -24.81 -2.43
N SER A 79 -0.36 -24.73 -2.27
CA SER A 79 -1.25 -25.90 -2.14
C SER A 79 -1.33 -26.77 -3.40
N SER A 80 -0.91 -26.26 -4.55
CA SER A 80 -1.09 -26.92 -5.86
C SER A 80 0.14 -27.71 -6.34
N VAL A 81 1.16 -27.92 -5.49
CA VAL A 81 2.44 -28.49 -5.95
C VAL A 81 2.50 -30.02 -6.04
N ARG A 82 1.64 -30.75 -5.31
CA ARG A 82 1.66 -32.24 -5.28
C ARG A 82 1.46 -32.89 -6.67
N PRO A 83 0.44 -32.51 -7.47
CA PRO A 83 0.23 -33.11 -8.80
C PRO A 83 1.45 -32.96 -9.73
N VAL A 84 2.20 -31.87 -9.57
CA VAL A 84 3.40 -31.56 -10.37
C VAL A 84 4.59 -32.40 -9.93
N LEU A 85 4.72 -32.68 -8.64
CA LEU A 85 5.76 -33.56 -8.10
C LEU A 85 5.54 -35.02 -8.51
N ASP A 86 4.28 -35.45 -8.62
CA ASP A 86 3.93 -36.83 -8.98
C ASP A 86 4.23 -37.15 -10.46
N ASP A 87 4.16 -36.16 -11.36
CA ASP A 87 4.47 -36.31 -12.79
C ASP A 87 5.45 -35.24 -13.35
N PRO A 88 6.75 -35.28 -13.00
CA PRO A 88 7.73 -34.31 -13.50
C PRO A 88 7.97 -34.38 -15.02
N ASN A 89 7.61 -35.49 -15.67
CA ASN A 89 7.79 -35.62 -17.13
C ASN A 89 6.88 -34.65 -17.89
N SER A 90 5.71 -34.34 -17.35
CA SER A 90 4.80 -33.31 -17.87
C SER A 90 5.29 -31.88 -17.59
N PHE A 91 6.34 -31.72 -16.78
CA PHE A 91 6.93 -30.43 -16.41
C PHE A 91 8.46 -30.47 -16.63
N PRO A 92 8.92 -30.44 -17.89
CA PRO A 92 10.33 -30.68 -18.25
C PRO A 92 11.31 -29.75 -17.51
N GLY A 93 10.94 -28.49 -17.25
CA GLY A 93 11.74 -27.55 -16.46
C GLY A 93 11.92 -27.86 -14.97
N LEU A 94 11.27 -28.90 -14.44
CA LEU A 94 11.43 -29.36 -13.05
C LEU A 94 12.31 -30.60 -12.93
N ARG A 95 12.45 -31.37 -14.01
CA ARG A 95 12.99 -32.73 -14.01
C ARG A 95 14.37 -32.84 -13.37
N ASP A 96 15.26 -31.88 -13.63
CA ASP A 96 16.68 -32.02 -13.32
C ASP A 96 17.05 -31.61 -11.89
N TRP A 97 16.19 -30.86 -11.20
CA TRP A 97 16.54 -30.28 -9.89
C TRP A 97 15.53 -30.61 -8.77
N VAL A 98 14.35 -31.15 -9.10
CA VAL A 98 13.28 -31.42 -8.11
C VAL A 98 13.60 -32.59 -7.18
N GLU A 99 14.53 -33.48 -7.56
CA GLU A 99 14.91 -34.62 -6.73
C GLU A 99 15.78 -34.21 -5.51
N PRO A 100 15.75 -35.00 -4.41
CA PRO A 100 14.83 -36.11 -4.14
C PRO A 100 13.43 -35.62 -3.74
N LYS A 101 12.36 -36.15 -4.36
CA LYS A 101 10.97 -35.68 -4.10
C LYS A 101 10.51 -35.77 -2.65
N SER A 102 11.04 -36.72 -1.88
CA SER A 102 10.67 -36.94 -0.47
C SER A 102 10.90 -35.72 0.42
N VAL A 103 11.77 -34.79 0.01
CA VAL A 103 12.02 -33.55 0.76
C VAL A 103 10.81 -32.63 0.80
N PHE A 104 9.81 -32.83 -0.07
CA PHE A 104 8.56 -32.06 -0.10
C PHE A 104 7.42 -32.70 0.71
N ASP A 105 7.64 -33.80 1.41
CA ASP A 105 6.57 -34.51 2.12
C ASP A 105 5.91 -33.70 3.24
N PHE A 106 6.57 -32.64 3.71
CA PHE A 106 6.01 -31.68 4.67
C PHE A 106 4.88 -30.82 4.08
N VAL A 107 4.72 -30.74 2.75
CA VAL A 107 3.71 -29.91 2.10
C VAL A 107 2.33 -30.52 2.26
N LYS A 108 1.42 -29.74 2.86
CA LYS A 108 0.02 -30.07 3.12
C LYS A 108 -0.92 -29.00 2.53
N PRO A 109 -2.19 -29.33 2.21
CA PRO A 109 -3.19 -28.33 1.85
C PRO A 109 -3.28 -27.23 2.93
N GLY A 110 -3.29 -25.96 2.52
CA GLY A 110 -3.38 -24.81 3.44
C GLY A 110 -2.05 -24.34 4.05
N ILE A 111 -0.90 -24.81 3.55
CA ILE A 111 0.40 -24.28 3.97
C ILE A 111 0.51 -22.78 3.64
N ALA A 112 0.86 -21.96 4.63
CA ALA A 112 0.96 -20.52 4.46
C ALA A 112 2.24 -20.15 3.70
N GLY A 113 2.09 -19.46 2.57
CA GLY A 113 3.17 -19.07 1.67
C GLY A 113 4.07 -20.26 1.29
N ALA A 114 5.39 -20.02 1.24
CA ALA A 114 6.39 -21.07 1.00
C ALA A 114 7.01 -21.66 2.28
N ALA A 115 6.39 -21.51 3.45
CA ALA A 115 6.83 -22.08 4.73
C ALA A 115 8.33 -21.85 5.10
N GLN A 116 8.90 -20.71 4.69
CA GLN A 116 10.34 -20.41 4.82
C GLN A 116 11.28 -21.44 4.16
N ARG A 117 10.81 -22.22 3.18
CA ARG A 117 11.60 -23.19 2.42
C ARG A 117 11.89 -22.67 1.01
N ARG A 118 13.17 -22.46 0.67
CA ARG A 118 13.60 -21.92 -0.63
C ARG A 118 13.17 -22.81 -1.79
N LYS A 119 13.48 -24.10 -1.73
CA LYS A 119 13.17 -25.03 -2.83
C LYS A 119 11.66 -25.19 -3.08
N LEU A 120 10.82 -25.02 -2.04
CA LEU A 120 9.36 -24.94 -2.21
C LEU A 120 8.95 -23.65 -2.92
N GLY A 121 9.50 -22.50 -2.53
CA GLY A 121 9.28 -21.23 -3.23
C GLY A 121 9.69 -21.30 -4.70
N ARG A 122 10.83 -21.95 -4.98
CA ARG A 122 11.31 -22.25 -6.34
C ARG A 122 10.30 -23.08 -7.14
N LEU A 123 9.80 -24.17 -6.55
CA LEU A 123 8.83 -25.06 -7.18
C LEU A 123 7.53 -24.34 -7.55
N VAL A 124 6.99 -23.54 -6.63
CA VAL A 124 5.78 -22.74 -6.87
C VAL A 124 6.02 -21.71 -7.98
N PHE A 125 7.21 -21.08 -8.00
CA PHE A 125 7.59 -20.15 -9.06
C PHE A 125 7.71 -20.85 -10.42
N ALA A 126 8.41 -21.98 -10.49
CA ALA A 126 8.64 -22.74 -11.71
C ALA A 126 7.33 -23.20 -12.37
N GLN A 127 6.34 -23.66 -11.58
CA GLN A 127 5.00 -24.02 -12.08
C GLN A 127 4.27 -22.87 -12.77
N ASN A 128 4.62 -21.63 -12.42
CA ASN A 128 3.99 -20.41 -12.93
C ASN A 128 4.96 -19.57 -13.77
N ALA A 129 6.12 -20.12 -14.15
CA ALA A 129 7.18 -19.38 -14.83
C ALA A 129 6.74 -18.85 -16.20
N SER A 130 5.88 -19.58 -16.92
CA SER A 130 5.35 -19.14 -18.23
C SER A 130 4.50 -17.88 -18.09
N GLN A 131 3.67 -17.82 -17.04
CA GLN A 131 2.86 -16.65 -16.72
C GLN A 131 3.75 -15.49 -16.26
N PHE A 132 4.81 -15.76 -15.49
CA PHE A 132 5.77 -14.75 -15.06
C PHE A 132 6.47 -14.08 -16.26
N VAL A 133 7.02 -14.88 -17.18
CA VAL A 133 7.69 -14.36 -18.39
C VAL A 133 6.72 -13.53 -19.23
N LYS A 134 5.49 -14.01 -19.43
CA LYS A 134 4.44 -13.25 -20.12
C LYS A 134 4.11 -11.94 -19.41
N ALA A 135 3.99 -11.95 -18.09
CA ALA A 135 3.72 -10.74 -17.32
C ALA A 135 4.86 -9.71 -17.47
N VAL A 136 6.12 -10.15 -17.39
CA VAL A 136 7.29 -9.27 -17.63
C VAL A 136 7.25 -8.69 -19.04
N GLU A 137 6.94 -9.49 -20.06
CA GLU A 137 6.77 -9.03 -21.45
C GLU A 137 5.66 -7.98 -21.59
N ASP A 138 4.50 -8.24 -21.02
CA ASP A 138 3.36 -7.34 -21.07
C ASP A 138 3.69 -6.00 -20.38
N ARG A 139 4.37 -6.02 -19.23
CA ARG A 139 4.83 -4.80 -18.52
C ARG A 139 5.91 -4.06 -19.29
N MET A 140 6.86 -4.77 -19.89
CA MET A 140 7.90 -4.17 -20.71
C MET A 140 7.33 -3.49 -21.96
N ARG A 141 6.32 -4.10 -22.60
CA ARG A 141 5.62 -3.50 -23.74
C ARG A 141 5.01 -2.15 -23.38
N VAL A 142 4.34 -2.04 -22.23
CA VAL A 142 3.77 -0.78 -21.72
C VAL A 142 4.85 0.29 -21.57
N LEU A 143 6.01 -0.05 -21.00
CA LEU A 143 7.14 0.88 -20.88
C LEU A 143 7.71 1.33 -22.24
N GLN A 144 7.65 0.47 -23.25
CA GLN A 144 8.22 0.72 -24.58
C GLN A 144 7.25 1.40 -25.54
N GLU A 145 6.03 1.71 -25.11
CA GLU A 145 5.09 2.49 -25.91
C GLU A 145 5.61 3.94 -26.12
N GLY A 146 5.75 4.31 -27.40
CA GLY A 146 6.18 5.63 -27.88
C GLY A 146 7.55 5.68 -28.58
N PRO A 147 7.80 6.68 -29.45
CA PRO A 147 9.02 6.77 -30.25
C PRO A 147 10.29 7.01 -29.40
N GLY A 148 11.41 6.38 -29.78
CA GLY A 148 12.74 6.59 -29.18
C GLY A 148 13.01 5.91 -27.82
N ARG A 149 12.13 5.00 -27.38
CA ARG A 149 12.07 4.50 -25.98
C ARG A 149 12.40 3.02 -25.83
N ALA A 150 13.50 2.59 -26.44
CA ALA A 150 14.01 1.23 -26.38
C ALA A 150 14.83 0.97 -25.09
N GLY A 151 14.55 -0.11 -24.37
CA GLY A 151 15.29 -0.54 -23.16
C GLY A 151 14.61 -0.19 -21.83
N ALA A 152 15.14 -0.74 -20.73
CA ALA A 152 14.68 -0.49 -19.37
C ALA A 152 15.69 -0.93 -18.30
N VAL A 153 15.65 -0.31 -17.12
CA VAL A 153 16.28 -0.85 -15.91
C VAL A 153 15.25 -1.69 -15.16
N ILE A 154 15.59 -2.93 -14.88
CA ILE A 154 14.74 -3.92 -14.22
C ILE A 154 15.23 -4.06 -12.78
N HIS A 155 14.41 -3.61 -11.83
CA HIS A 155 14.70 -3.64 -10.41
C HIS A 155 14.01 -4.84 -9.78
N VAL A 156 14.77 -5.83 -9.32
CA VAL A 156 14.24 -7.01 -8.62
C VAL A 156 14.39 -6.77 -7.12
N VAL A 157 13.28 -6.57 -6.41
CA VAL A 157 13.27 -6.27 -4.97
C VAL A 157 12.73 -7.47 -4.19
N CYS A 158 13.50 -8.01 -3.24
CA CYS A 158 13.15 -9.25 -2.54
C CYS A 158 13.79 -9.38 -1.15
N GLY A 159 13.17 -10.19 -0.28
CA GLY A 159 13.79 -10.64 0.97
C GLY A 159 14.43 -12.01 0.82
N LEU A 160 15.65 -12.19 1.34
CA LEU A 160 16.40 -13.45 1.25
C LEU A 160 16.11 -14.44 2.39
N ALA A 161 15.35 -14.01 3.40
CA ALA A 161 15.02 -14.87 4.54
C ALA A 161 13.79 -15.78 4.28
N GLY A 162 12.81 -15.29 3.52
CA GLY A 162 11.56 -16.01 3.24
C GLY A 162 11.68 -17.02 2.10
N GLY A 163 10.80 -18.02 2.06
CA GLY A 163 10.84 -19.07 1.03
C GLY A 163 10.55 -18.55 -0.38
N THR A 164 9.62 -17.61 -0.54
CA THR A 164 9.18 -17.10 -1.84
C THR A 164 10.24 -16.22 -2.50
N GLY A 165 10.64 -15.12 -1.85
CA GLY A 165 11.65 -14.19 -2.40
C GLY A 165 12.99 -14.89 -2.61
N SER A 166 13.50 -15.53 -1.56
CA SER A 166 14.80 -16.22 -1.61
C SER A 166 14.82 -17.42 -2.57
N GLY A 167 13.71 -18.14 -2.69
CA GLY A 167 13.58 -19.31 -3.56
C GLY A 167 13.35 -19.00 -5.04
N SER A 168 12.85 -17.80 -5.37
CA SER A 168 12.52 -17.43 -6.76
C SER A 168 13.53 -16.48 -7.41
N VAL A 169 14.33 -15.73 -6.65
CA VAL A 169 15.20 -14.66 -7.19
C VAL A 169 16.17 -15.15 -8.28
N VAL A 170 16.77 -16.33 -8.10
CA VAL A 170 17.72 -16.94 -9.06
C VAL A 170 17.04 -17.20 -10.41
N ASP A 171 15.92 -17.92 -10.41
CA ASP A 171 15.19 -18.24 -11.63
C ASP A 171 14.56 -17.00 -12.26
N ALA A 172 14.01 -16.07 -11.45
CA ALA A 172 13.42 -14.84 -11.95
C ALA A 172 14.47 -14.01 -12.73
N VAL A 173 15.65 -13.80 -12.16
CA VAL A 173 16.74 -13.07 -12.81
C VAL A 173 17.21 -13.80 -14.07
N ALA A 174 17.40 -15.11 -14.00
CA ALA A 174 17.87 -15.89 -15.14
C ALA A 174 16.85 -15.91 -16.30
N LEU A 175 15.56 -16.07 -16.02
CA LEU A 175 14.49 -16.00 -17.03
C LEU A 175 14.38 -14.60 -17.65
N ILE A 176 14.48 -13.54 -16.84
CA ILE A 176 14.46 -12.15 -17.35
C ILE A 176 15.65 -11.94 -18.30
N ARG A 177 16.87 -12.31 -17.89
CA ARG A 177 18.05 -12.19 -18.75
C ARG A 177 17.92 -13.04 -20.02
N ASN A 178 17.40 -14.25 -19.91
CA ASN A 178 17.16 -15.11 -21.07
C ASN A 178 16.18 -14.48 -22.07
N LYS A 179 15.14 -13.80 -21.58
CA LYS A 179 14.18 -13.09 -22.43
C LYS A 179 14.75 -11.79 -23.01
N TYR A 180 15.60 -11.10 -22.25
CA TYR A 180 16.22 -9.82 -22.58
C TYR A 180 17.77 -9.93 -22.50
N PRO A 181 18.43 -10.55 -23.49
CA PRO A 181 19.84 -10.90 -23.41
C PRO A 181 20.80 -9.71 -23.48
N ASP A 182 20.37 -8.58 -24.06
CA ASP A 182 21.17 -7.35 -24.14
C ASP A 182 21.30 -6.69 -22.76
N GLN A 183 22.47 -6.88 -22.13
CA GLN A 183 22.75 -6.43 -20.76
C GLN A 183 22.87 -4.92 -20.58
N ASP A 184 23.22 -4.19 -21.63
CA ASP A 184 23.39 -2.73 -21.58
C ASP A 184 22.04 -2.04 -21.79
N ARG A 185 21.20 -2.61 -22.65
CA ARG A 185 19.84 -2.13 -22.90
C ARG A 185 18.83 -2.55 -21.84
N TYR A 186 19.02 -3.72 -21.23
CA TYR A 186 18.17 -4.27 -20.17
C TYR A 186 19.00 -4.62 -18.95
N ARG A 187 19.29 -3.60 -18.13
CA ARG A 187 20.07 -3.76 -16.91
C ARG A 187 19.21 -4.36 -15.80
N ILE A 188 19.71 -5.36 -15.09
CA ILE A 188 19.02 -6.00 -13.97
C ILE A 188 19.75 -5.65 -12.67
N ILE A 189 19.05 -4.98 -11.75
CA ILE A 189 19.57 -4.58 -10.45
C ILE A 189 18.74 -5.24 -9.35
N ILE A 190 19.39 -5.98 -8.48
CA ILE A 190 18.74 -6.70 -7.38
C ILE A 190 18.84 -5.86 -6.10
N TYR A 191 17.78 -5.80 -5.31
CA TYR A 191 17.77 -5.26 -3.95
C TYR A 191 17.35 -6.38 -3.00
N ALA A 192 18.32 -6.92 -2.29
CA ALA A 192 18.20 -8.10 -1.47
C ALA A 192 18.26 -7.74 0.02
N LEU A 193 17.12 -7.86 0.69
CA LEU A 193 17.02 -7.67 2.14
C LEU A 193 17.56 -8.92 2.84
N LEU A 194 18.60 -8.73 3.64
CA LEU A 194 19.24 -9.76 4.44
C LEU A 194 18.39 -10.10 5.67
N PRO A 195 18.47 -11.35 6.17
CA PRO A 195 17.86 -11.70 7.45
C PRO A 195 18.41 -10.84 8.60
N GLU A 196 17.53 -10.24 9.40
CA GLU A 196 17.90 -9.37 10.51
C GLU A 196 18.54 -10.14 11.67
N LYS A 197 19.53 -9.52 12.31
CA LYS A 197 20.11 -10.05 13.55
C LYS A 197 19.05 -10.04 14.65
N ASP A 198 18.88 -11.16 15.34
CA ASP A 198 17.94 -11.33 16.47
C ASP A 198 16.45 -11.15 16.11
N SER A 199 16.05 -11.64 14.93
CA SER A 199 14.65 -11.62 14.50
C SER A 199 13.69 -12.23 15.52
N ARG A 200 12.59 -11.53 15.82
CA ARG A 200 11.47 -12.06 16.62
C ARG A 200 10.88 -13.34 16.02
N ARG A 201 11.02 -13.54 14.70
CA ARG A 201 10.48 -14.71 13.97
C ARG A 201 11.21 -16.02 14.29
N VAL A 202 12.39 -15.94 14.89
CA VAL A 202 13.26 -17.11 15.18
C VAL A 202 13.80 -17.10 16.62
N ARG A 203 13.31 -16.19 17.46
CA ARG A 203 13.73 -16.06 18.86
C ARG A 203 13.51 -17.32 19.70
N ASP A 204 12.54 -18.16 19.31
CA ASP A 204 12.16 -19.39 20.02
C ASP A 204 12.70 -20.68 19.35
N VAL A 205 13.54 -20.57 18.32
CA VAL A 205 14.10 -21.75 17.63
C VAL A 205 15.37 -22.22 18.34
N ALA A 206 15.31 -23.38 18.99
CA ALA A 206 16.48 -24.06 19.52
C ALA A 206 17.28 -24.70 18.36
N GLY A 207 18.43 -24.12 18.00
CA GLY A 207 19.35 -24.66 17.00
C GLY A 207 19.44 -23.86 15.70
N SER A 208 19.62 -24.55 14.57
CA SER A 208 19.76 -23.94 13.23
C SER A 208 18.41 -23.49 12.68
N SER A 209 18.38 -22.39 11.91
CA SER A 209 17.13 -21.80 11.40
C SER A 209 17.19 -21.56 9.91
N ASN A 210 16.12 -21.96 9.22
CA ASN A 210 15.92 -21.71 7.80
C ASN A 210 15.94 -20.21 7.47
N TYR A 211 15.44 -19.36 8.35
CA TYR A 211 15.42 -17.91 8.16
C TYR A 211 16.79 -17.34 7.80
N TYR A 212 17.82 -17.76 8.53
CA TYR A 212 19.20 -17.32 8.31
C TYR A 212 19.91 -18.11 7.22
N ALA A 213 19.71 -19.44 7.20
CA ALA A 213 20.34 -20.31 6.21
C ALA A 213 19.91 -19.98 4.78
N ASN A 214 18.65 -19.58 4.59
CA ASN A 214 18.12 -19.14 3.30
C ASN A 214 18.90 -17.94 2.75
N GLY A 215 19.25 -16.98 3.61
CA GLY A 215 20.03 -15.81 3.23
C GLY A 215 21.41 -16.20 2.70
N TYR A 216 22.11 -17.09 3.41
CA TYR A 216 23.43 -17.57 2.97
C TYR A 216 23.35 -18.34 1.66
N ALA A 217 22.40 -19.27 1.53
CA ALA A 217 22.25 -20.11 0.33
C ALA A 217 21.94 -19.26 -0.91
N ALA A 218 21.04 -18.27 -0.81
CA ALA A 218 20.74 -17.36 -1.92
C ALA A 218 21.95 -16.53 -2.34
N LEU A 219 22.72 -16.02 -1.38
CA LEU A 219 23.95 -15.27 -1.67
C LEU A 219 25.02 -16.15 -2.34
N ALA A 220 25.13 -17.42 -1.92
CA ALA A 220 26.05 -18.39 -2.52
C ALA A 220 25.71 -18.64 -4.00
N GLU A 221 24.43 -18.82 -4.32
CA GLU A 221 23.96 -19.02 -5.69
C GLU A 221 24.08 -17.76 -6.54
N LEU A 222 23.68 -16.59 -6.04
CA LEU A 222 23.85 -15.32 -6.75
C LEU A 222 25.33 -15.02 -7.03
N ASN A 223 26.21 -15.28 -6.08
CA ASN A 223 27.65 -15.18 -6.28
C ASN A 223 28.13 -16.15 -7.36
N ALA A 224 27.71 -17.42 -7.30
CA ALA A 224 28.09 -18.43 -8.27
C ALA A 224 27.62 -18.09 -9.69
N MET A 225 26.40 -17.56 -9.83
CA MET A 225 25.89 -17.02 -11.11
C MET A 225 26.77 -15.88 -11.62
N ALA A 226 27.10 -14.93 -10.74
CA ALA A 226 27.90 -13.76 -11.10
C ALA A 226 29.33 -14.08 -11.53
N VAL A 227 29.92 -15.19 -11.04
CA VAL A 227 31.25 -15.65 -11.48
C VAL A 227 31.22 -16.71 -12.59
N GLY A 228 30.04 -17.06 -13.11
CA GLY A 228 29.87 -18.08 -14.15
C GLY A 228 30.18 -19.50 -13.68
N LYS A 229 29.96 -19.80 -12.39
CA LYS A 229 30.12 -21.14 -11.81
C LYS A 229 28.80 -21.88 -11.61
N TYR A 230 27.68 -21.17 -11.77
CA TYR A 230 26.34 -21.74 -11.72
C TYR A 230 25.47 -21.15 -12.84
N HIS A 231 24.92 -22.03 -13.67
CA HIS A 231 24.02 -21.69 -14.76
C HIS A 231 22.66 -22.33 -14.48
N PRO A 232 21.65 -21.57 -14.02
CA PRO A 232 20.35 -22.12 -13.71
C PRO A 232 19.71 -22.79 -14.93
N ALA A 233 19.12 -23.97 -14.74
CA ALA A 233 18.27 -24.60 -15.74
C ALA A 233 17.03 -23.73 -16.00
N ASN A 234 16.61 -23.64 -17.26
CA ASN A 234 15.39 -22.97 -17.67
C ASN A 234 14.19 -23.72 -17.09
N VAL A 235 13.55 -23.14 -16.08
CA VAL A 235 12.40 -23.76 -15.41
C VAL A 235 11.16 -23.88 -16.29
N LEU A 236 11.18 -23.37 -17.53
CA LEU A 236 10.13 -23.59 -18.54
C LEU A 236 10.27 -24.95 -19.24
N ASP A 237 11.49 -25.34 -19.63
CA ASP A 237 11.72 -26.46 -20.56
C ASP A 237 12.94 -27.35 -20.23
N GLY A 238 13.74 -26.99 -19.23
CA GLY A 238 14.94 -27.73 -18.78
C GLY A 238 16.23 -27.35 -19.52
N SER A 239 16.18 -26.45 -20.51
CA SER A 239 17.38 -26.02 -21.25
C SER A 239 18.37 -25.26 -20.37
N ALA A 240 19.67 -25.33 -20.68
CA ALA A 240 20.68 -24.54 -19.95
C ALA A 240 20.58 -23.06 -20.33
N MET A 241 20.47 -22.16 -19.34
CA MET A 241 20.50 -20.71 -19.57
C MET A 241 21.88 -20.16 -19.28
N GLU A 242 22.83 -20.31 -20.20
CA GLU A 242 24.19 -19.77 -20.06
C GLU A 242 24.25 -18.32 -20.52
N HIS A 243 24.63 -17.41 -19.61
CA HIS A 243 24.79 -15.98 -19.89
C HIS A 243 26.07 -15.47 -19.25
N ASP A 244 26.79 -14.58 -19.93
CA ASP A 244 27.99 -13.93 -19.38
C ASP A 244 27.67 -13.07 -18.15
N VAL A 245 26.51 -12.40 -18.18
CA VAL A 245 26.04 -11.52 -17.10
C VAL A 245 24.55 -11.72 -16.86
N TYR A 246 24.22 -12.34 -15.73
CA TYR A 246 22.84 -12.51 -15.29
C TYR A 246 22.24 -11.22 -14.73
N PHE A 247 23.00 -10.48 -13.91
CA PHE A 247 22.57 -9.23 -13.31
C PHE A 247 23.76 -8.26 -13.22
N ASN A 248 23.45 -6.96 -13.23
CA ASN A 248 24.45 -5.89 -13.30
C ASN A 248 24.88 -5.39 -11.91
N GLY A 249 24.08 -5.63 -10.87
CA GLY A 249 24.44 -5.30 -9.49
C GLY A 249 23.44 -5.84 -8.48
N CYS A 250 23.89 -6.09 -7.26
CA CYS A 250 23.05 -6.58 -6.16
C CYS A 250 23.26 -5.73 -4.89
N TYR A 251 22.31 -4.86 -4.60
CA TYR A 251 22.27 -4.08 -3.36
C TYR A 251 21.84 -4.96 -2.19
N LEU A 252 22.68 -5.02 -1.17
CA LEU A 252 22.44 -5.74 0.07
C LEU A 252 21.99 -4.75 1.13
N VAL A 253 20.89 -5.10 1.80
CA VAL A 253 20.22 -4.24 2.78
C VAL A 253 19.99 -5.02 4.06
N SER A 254 20.51 -4.50 5.17
CA SER A 254 20.32 -5.01 6.53
C SER A 254 19.40 -4.07 7.33
N ASN A 255 19.00 -4.50 8.51
CA ASN A 255 18.29 -3.65 9.48
C ASN A 255 19.22 -2.75 10.31
N LEU A 256 20.52 -2.82 10.06
CA LEU A 256 21.57 -2.01 10.69
C LEU A 256 22.44 -1.38 9.61
N ASN A 257 22.69 -0.08 9.71
CA ASN A 257 23.70 0.57 8.87
C ASN A 257 25.13 0.38 9.44
N GLU A 258 26.12 0.87 8.70
CA GLU A 258 27.54 0.77 9.07
C GLU A 258 27.89 1.44 10.41
N HIS A 259 27.04 2.36 10.90
CA HIS A 259 27.19 3.07 12.17
C HIS A 259 26.34 2.48 13.32
N ASN A 260 25.82 1.25 13.19
CA ASN A 260 24.95 0.58 14.17
C ASN A 260 23.58 1.25 14.41
N ILE A 261 23.12 2.09 13.49
CA ILE A 261 21.78 2.64 13.55
C ILE A 261 20.80 1.55 13.10
N GLN A 262 19.83 1.23 13.96
CA GLN A 262 18.84 0.18 13.74
C GLN A 262 17.55 0.74 13.14
N PHE A 263 17.04 0.08 12.11
CA PHE A 263 15.81 0.42 11.42
C PHE A 263 14.75 -0.67 11.57
N ASP A 264 13.48 -0.26 11.61
CA ASP A 264 12.35 -1.18 11.59
C ASP A 264 12.17 -1.84 10.21
N ILE A 265 12.04 -3.16 10.22
CA ILE A 265 12.08 -3.98 9.01
C ILE A 265 10.76 -3.93 8.23
N ASP A 266 9.65 -3.77 8.94
CA ASP A 266 8.33 -3.80 8.32
C ASP A 266 7.91 -2.42 7.80
N SER A 267 8.36 -1.34 8.44
CA SER A 267 7.93 0.03 8.14
C SER A 267 9.03 0.93 7.57
N GLU A 268 10.28 0.88 8.06
CA GLU A 268 11.35 1.81 7.65
C GLU A 268 12.16 1.28 6.47
N ILE A 269 12.66 0.03 6.53
CA ILE A 269 13.48 -0.54 5.44
C ILE A 269 12.78 -0.49 4.07
N PRO A 270 11.49 -0.87 3.94
CA PRO A 270 10.82 -0.78 2.64
C PRO A 270 10.69 0.65 2.13
N ARG A 271 10.57 1.65 3.02
CA ARG A 271 10.56 3.07 2.67
C ARG A 271 11.92 3.56 2.22
N ILE A 272 12.99 3.17 2.92
CA ILE A 272 14.37 3.55 2.58
C ILE A 272 14.77 3.01 1.20
N VAL A 273 14.43 1.75 0.90
CA VAL A 273 14.70 1.16 -0.44
C VAL A 273 13.89 1.86 -1.52
N ALA A 274 12.60 2.12 -1.28
CA ALA A 274 11.75 2.87 -2.19
C ALA A 274 12.28 4.28 -2.45
N GLU A 275 12.70 4.98 -1.40
CA GLU A 275 13.29 6.31 -1.48
C GLU A 275 14.60 6.29 -2.26
N PHE A 276 15.48 5.32 -2.00
CA PHE A 276 16.72 5.18 -2.77
C PHE A 276 16.46 4.98 -4.26
N ILE A 277 15.53 4.08 -4.62
CA ILE A 277 15.15 3.85 -6.01
C ILE A 277 14.63 5.16 -6.63
N TYR A 278 13.72 5.86 -5.96
CA TYR A 278 13.17 7.12 -6.46
C TYR A 278 14.23 8.23 -6.62
N GLN A 279 15.07 8.45 -5.61
CA GLN A 279 16.12 9.46 -5.63
C GLN A 279 17.18 9.18 -6.68
N LYS A 280 17.51 7.90 -6.88
CA LYS A 280 18.38 7.46 -7.99
C LYS A 280 17.80 7.81 -9.35
N THR A 281 16.50 7.58 -9.59
CA THR A 281 15.89 7.89 -10.89
C THR A 281 15.67 9.38 -11.10
N LEU A 282 15.43 10.13 -10.03
CA LEU A 282 15.33 11.59 -10.05
C LEU A 282 16.67 12.25 -10.40
N ASN A 283 17.77 11.70 -9.89
CA ASN A 283 19.13 12.23 -10.03
C ASN A 283 20.01 11.42 -10.99
N LYS A 284 19.45 11.01 -12.14
CA LYS A 284 20.14 10.16 -13.15
C LYS A 284 21.45 10.74 -13.69
N GLU A 285 21.62 12.06 -13.67
CA GLU A 285 22.83 12.75 -14.15
C GLU A 285 24.04 12.56 -13.22
N TRP A 286 23.84 11.94 -12.05
CA TRP A 286 24.94 11.62 -11.15
C TRP A 286 25.82 10.48 -11.71
N GLU A 287 26.87 10.85 -12.44
CA GLU A 287 27.79 9.90 -13.06
C GLU A 287 28.44 8.92 -12.08
N GLY A 288 28.70 9.37 -10.83
CA GLY A 288 29.32 8.55 -9.80
C GLY A 288 28.54 7.28 -9.48
N LEU A 289 27.20 7.33 -9.56
CA LEU A 289 26.35 6.16 -9.41
C LEU A 289 26.47 5.21 -10.61
N GLY A 290 26.51 5.76 -11.83
CA GLY A 290 26.73 4.99 -13.05
C GLY A 290 28.05 4.22 -13.00
N ARG A 291 29.13 4.89 -12.58
CA ARG A 291 30.46 4.27 -12.39
C ARG A 291 30.43 3.17 -11.33
N ALA A 292 29.82 3.45 -10.17
CA ALA A 292 29.72 2.50 -9.07
C ALA A 292 28.97 1.21 -9.47
N GLU A 293 27.87 1.31 -10.20
CA GLU A 293 27.07 0.16 -10.61
C GLU A 293 27.65 -0.62 -11.80
N LYS A 294 28.48 0.01 -12.63
CA LYS A 294 29.20 -0.67 -13.71
C LYS A 294 30.52 -1.29 -13.22
N GLY A 295 30.97 -0.94 -12.02
CA GLY A 295 32.25 -1.37 -11.48
C GLY A 295 33.45 -0.77 -12.22
N GLU A 296 33.30 0.40 -12.87
CA GLU A 296 34.38 1.07 -13.64
C GLU A 296 35.58 1.45 -12.75
N ASN A 297 35.42 1.44 -11.42
CA ASN A 297 36.46 1.73 -10.43
C ASN A 297 37.41 0.56 -10.15
N ASP A 298 37.23 -0.60 -10.78
CA ASP A 298 38.13 -1.76 -10.64
C ASP A 298 38.45 -2.38 -12.00
N ILE A 299 39.70 -2.80 -12.18
CA ILE A 299 40.11 -3.57 -13.35
C ILE A 299 39.72 -5.05 -13.23
N LYS A 300 39.35 -5.50 -12.02
CA LYS A 300 38.98 -6.89 -11.75
C LYS A 300 37.68 -7.00 -10.94
N ASN A 301 36.62 -7.45 -11.59
CA ASN A 301 35.28 -7.59 -11.01
C ASN A 301 35.02 -8.91 -10.24
N PHE A 302 36.07 -9.72 -9.97
CA PHE A 302 35.97 -10.93 -9.16
C PHE A 302 37.27 -11.23 -8.42
N GLU A 303 37.18 -11.98 -7.33
CA GLU A 303 38.32 -12.63 -6.68
C GLU A 303 38.51 -14.04 -7.24
N SER A 304 39.77 -14.44 -7.38
CA SER A 304 40.16 -15.79 -7.81
C SER A 304 40.90 -16.52 -6.71
N GLU A 305 40.85 -17.85 -6.76
CA GLU A 305 41.52 -18.72 -5.79
C GLU A 305 42.01 -20.00 -6.47
N ASP A 306 43.18 -20.48 -6.05
CA ASP A 306 43.82 -21.65 -6.65
C ASP A 306 42.98 -22.92 -6.46
N GLY A 307 42.84 -23.68 -7.55
CA GLY A 307 41.97 -24.85 -7.66
C GLY A 307 40.48 -24.54 -7.89
N ILE A 308 40.05 -23.28 -7.74
CA ILE A 308 38.64 -22.86 -7.92
C ILE A 308 38.49 -21.99 -9.18
N GLY A 309 39.47 -21.14 -9.48
CA GLY A 309 39.38 -20.13 -10.53
C GLY A 309 38.62 -18.90 -10.03
N LYS A 310 37.67 -18.37 -10.80
CA LYS A 310 36.76 -17.30 -10.33
C LYS A 310 35.90 -17.83 -9.17
N ALA A 311 35.99 -17.20 -8.00
CA ALA A 311 35.35 -17.68 -6.78
C ALA A 311 34.29 -16.71 -6.24
N ARG A 312 34.58 -15.40 -6.23
CA ARG A 312 33.73 -14.40 -5.57
C ARG A 312 33.55 -13.16 -6.44
N ALA A 313 32.32 -12.79 -6.75
CA ALA A 313 32.02 -11.61 -7.57
C ALA A 313 32.12 -10.33 -6.75
N LYS A 314 32.63 -9.25 -7.34
CA LYS A 314 32.61 -7.89 -6.80
C LYS A 314 31.42 -7.07 -7.33
N LEU A 315 30.26 -7.72 -7.48
CA LEU A 315 29.02 -7.12 -8.01
C LEU A 315 28.00 -6.78 -6.91
N PHE A 316 28.37 -6.93 -5.64
CA PHE A 316 27.50 -6.57 -4.53
C PHE A 316 27.74 -5.11 -4.13
N LEU A 317 26.66 -4.43 -3.77
CA LEU A 317 26.64 -3.02 -3.39
C LEU A 317 25.81 -2.83 -2.12
N SER A 318 25.96 -1.69 -1.46
CA SER A 318 25.03 -1.22 -0.46
C SER A 318 24.88 0.30 -0.62
N PHE A 319 23.79 0.83 -0.10
CA PHE A 319 23.49 2.25 -0.19
C PHE A 319 23.09 2.77 1.18
N GLY A 320 23.17 4.08 1.37
CA GLY A 320 22.62 4.82 2.50
C GLY A 320 21.88 6.06 1.99
N VAL A 321 20.83 6.45 2.70
CA VAL A 321 20.00 7.63 2.39
C VAL A 321 19.80 8.41 3.67
N GLU A 322 20.09 9.71 3.64
CA GLU A 322 19.66 10.66 4.65
C GLU A 322 18.96 11.83 3.97
N ARG A 323 17.81 12.24 4.49
CA ARG A 323 17.00 13.34 3.95
C ARG A 323 16.78 14.42 4.98
N ILE A 324 16.91 15.67 4.55
CA ILE A 324 16.43 16.82 5.31
C ILE A 324 15.30 17.43 4.51
N VAL A 325 14.08 17.42 5.05
CA VAL A 325 12.88 17.75 4.27
C VAL A 325 12.00 18.74 5.00
N VAL A 326 11.49 19.74 4.28
CA VAL A 326 10.24 20.39 4.65
C VAL A 326 9.13 19.44 4.20
N PRO A 327 8.38 18.81 5.13
CA PRO A 327 7.42 17.76 4.78
C PRO A 327 6.14 18.36 4.20
N GLU A 328 6.26 19.02 3.04
CA GLU A 328 5.18 19.79 2.41
C GLU A 328 3.92 18.97 2.23
N GLN A 329 4.07 17.71 1.82
CA GLN A 329 2.93 16.81 1.71
C GLN A 329 2.26 16.59 3.07
N GLU A 330 2.99 16.23 4.14
CA GLU A 330 2.37 16.06 5.48
C GLU A 330 1.68 17.35 5.96
N ILE A 331 2.26 18.52 5.66
CA ILE A 331 1.67 19.82 5.99
C ILE A 331 0.38 20.05 5.19
N LYS A 332 0.40 19.76 3.89
CA LYS A 332 -0.77 19.82 3.01
C LYS A 332 -1.87 18.88 3.50
N GLU A 333 -1.52 17.63 3.85
CA GLU A 333 -2.47 16.66 4.41
C GLU A 333 -3.05 17.15 5.74
N TYR A 334 -2.23 17.68 6.65
CA TYR A 334 -2.68 18.25 7.92
C TYR A 334 -3.69 19.39 7.72
N LEU A 335 -3.38 20.34 6.82
CA LEU A 335 -4.27 21.46 6.53
C LEU A 335 -5.55 21.00 5.82
N ALA A 336 -5.43 20.06 4.87
CA ALA A 336 -6.55 19.48 4.13
C ALA A 336 -7.53 18.73 5.04
N TYR A 337 -7.03 17.87 5.93
CA TYR A 337 -7.87 17.15 6.88
C TYR A 337 -8.53 18.09 7.89
N GLY A 338 -7.80 19.12 8.36
CA GLY A 338 -8.39 20.14 9.22
C GLY A 338 -9.52 20.92 8.54
N PHE A 339 -9.37 21.24 7.24
CA PHE A 339 -10.45 21.88 6.49
C PHE A 339 -11.59 20.90 6.20
N ALA A 340 -11.29 19.64 5.87
CA ALA A 340 -12.30 18.60 5.66
C ALA A 340 -13.18 18.42 6.91
N GLU A 341 -12.59 18.44 8.10
CA GLU A 341 -13.31 18.40 9.37
C GLU A 341 -14.26 19.62 9.52
N GLN A 342 -13.83 20.82 9.15
CA GLN A 342 -14.71 22.00 9.14
C GLN A 342 -15.85 21.88 8.13
N ALA A 343 -15.55 21.38 6.95
CA ALA A 343 -16.54 21.16 5.90
C ALA A 343 -17.62 20.16 6.36
N THR A 344 -17.23 19.01 6.90
CA THR A 344 -18.20 18.01 7.38
C THR A 344 -19.01 18.51 8.57
N ARG A 345 -18.40 19.27 9.50
CA ARG A 345 -19.14 19.95 10.59
C ARG A 345 -20.16 20.95 10.06
N GLN A 346 -19.85 21.71 9.01
CA GLN A 346 -20.87 22.57 8.36
C GLN A 346 -22.01 21.72 7.77
N LEU A 347 -21.70 20.63 7.06
CA LEU A 347 -22.71 19.75 6.47
C LEU A 347 -23.65 19.12 7.52
N MET A 348 -23.11 18.76 8.70
CA MET A 348 -23.85 18.08 9.77
C MET A 348 -24.55 19.04 10.74
N PHE A 349 -23.91 20.16 11.12
CA PHE A 349 -24.38 21.07 12.16
C PHE A 349 -24.62 22.50 11.70
N ASN A 350 -23.79 23.04 10.80
CA ASN A 350 -23.84 24.43 10.30
C ASN A 350 -23.89 25.49 11.41
N ASN A 351 -23.02 25.33 12.42
CA ASN A 351 -22.91 26.22 13.57
C ASN A 351 -21.54 26.94 13.57
N PHE A 352 -21.45 28.11 12.92
CA PHE A 352 -20.20 28.88 12.87
C PHE A 352 -20.00 29.71 14.14
N ARG A 353 -18.81 29.61 14.74
CA ARG A 353 -18.37 30.38 15.91
C ARG A 353 -17.22 31.29 15.53
N GLN A 354 -17.38 32.58 15.76
CA GLN A 354 -16.38 33.59 15.43
C GLN A 354 -15.04 33.29 16.14
N GLY A 355 -13.97 33.19 15.36
CA GLY A 355 -12.62 32.88 15.85
C GLY A 355 -12.32 31.38 16.08
N GLU A 356 -13.32 30.50 16.03
CA GLU A 356 -13.17 29.05 16.22
C GLU A 356 -13.45 28.24 14.94
N GLY A 357 -14.39 28.68 14.10
CA GLY A 357 -14.88 27.92 12.95
C GLY A 357 -16.20 27.21 13.22
N TYR A 358 -16.51 26.15 12.47
CA TYR A 358 -17.70 25.33 12.66
C TYR A 358 -17.57 24.41 13.88
N ALA A 359 -18.56 24.52 14.77
CA ALA A 359 -18.69 23.68 15.95
C ALA A 359 -19.32 22.33 15.62
N ASP A 360 -18.95 21.31 16.41
CA ASP A 360 -19.51 19.96 16.37
C ASP A 360 -20.82 19.86 17.17
N GLU A 361 -21.67 20.89 17.09
CA GLU A 361 -22.90 21.00 17.88
C GLU A 361 -23.99 21.73 17.09
N PRO A 362 -25.26 21.30 17.19
CA PRO A 362 -26.38 21.93 16.49
C PRO A 362 -26.67 23.34 16.99
N VAL A 363 -27.17 24.20 16.09
CA VAL A 363 -27.78 25.48 16.46
C VAL A 363 -29.15 25.23 17.10
N GLN A 364 -29.39 25.81 18.27
CA GLN A 364 -30.70 25.74 18.95
C GLN A 364 -31.73 26.62 18.22
N LYS A 365 -32.84 26.02 17.78
CA LYS A 365 -33.94 26.70 17.10
C LYS A 365 -35.27 26.02 17.43
N ASP A 366 -36.34 26.81 17.56
CA ASP A 366 -37.71 26.29 17.66
C ASP A 366 -38.23 25.83 16.29
N TRP A 367 -37.94 24.58 15.95
CA TRP A 367 -38.43 23.94 14.73
C TRP A 367 -39.94 23.68 14.75
N GLY A 368 -40.55 23.60 15.93
CA GLY A 368 -41.99 23.45 16.07
C GLY A 368 -42.75 24.68 15.59
N SER A 369 -42.26 25.88 15.91
CA SER A 369 -42.82 27.12 15.37
C SER A 369 -42.63 27.24 13.86
N GLU A 370 -41.43 26.87 13.36
CA GLU A 370 -41.14 26.88 11.91
C GLU A 370 -42.08 25.95 11.12
N ALA A 371 -42.28 24.72 11.60
CA ALA A 371 -43.14 23.72 10.97
C ALA A 371 -44.61 24.16 10.87
N ARG A 372 -45.07 25.06 11.75
CA ARG A 372 -46.46 25.55 11.80
C ARG A 372 -46.72 26.78 10.93
N LYS A 373 -45.71 27.34 10.26
CA LYS A 373 -45.91 28.50 9.40
C LYS A 373 -46.84 28.16 8.22
N PRO A 374 -47.84 29.00 7.90
CA PRO A 374 -48.77 28.74 6.82
C PRO A 374 -48.10 28.48 5.48
N ASP A 375 -47.10 29.29 5.11
CA ASP A 375 -46.36 29.15 3.85
C ASP A 375 -45.59 27.82 3.77
N THR A 376 -45.03 27.37 4.91
CA THR A 376 -44.34 26.09 5.02
C THR A 376 -45.32 24.93 4.80
N LEU A 377 -46.46 24.95 5.48
CA LEU A 377 -47.50 23.93 5.31
C LEU A 377 -48.06 23.92 3.90
N GLN A 378 -48.23 25.09 3.28
CA GLN A 378 -48.71 25.20 1.90
C GLN A 378 -47.68 24.65 0.91
N GLY A 379 -46.41 25.03 1.01
CA GLY A 379 -45.34 24.58 0.10
C GLY A 379 -45.04 23.08 0.21
N MET A 380 -45.26 22.50 1.40
CA MET A 380 -45.09 21.07 1.68
C MET A 380 -46.37 20.25 1.50
N LEU A 381 -47.48 20.87 1.06
CA LEU A 381 -48.78 20.21 0.86
C LEU A 381 -49.37 19.59 2.15
N LEU A 382 -49.07 20.18 3.31
CA LEU A 382 -49.51 19.74 4.64
C LEU A 382 -50.59 20.65 5.25
N SER A 383 -51.05 21.69 4.53
CA SER A 383 -52.16 22.52 5.00
C SER A 383 -53.46 21.71 5.05
N ASP A 384 -54.40 22.10 5.92
CA ASP A 384 -55.67 21.38 6.07
C ASP A 384 -56.44 21.23 4.76
N GLN A 385 -56.35 22.24 3.89
CA GLN A 385 -56.97 22.19 2.57
C GLN A 385 -56.40 21.05 1.71
N HIS A 386 -55.10 20.75 1.79
CA HIS A 386 -54.50 19.60 1.11
C HIS A 386 -54.89 18.30 1.80
N LEU A 387 -54.74 18.24 3.13
CA LEU A 387 -55.00 17.01 3.90
C LEU A 387 -56.45 16.54 3.81
N MET A 388 -57.40 17.48 3.79
CA MET A 388 -58.84 17.23 3.61
C MET A 388 -59.25 17.15 2.13
N LEU A 389 -58.29 17.26 1.20
CA LEU A 389 -58.49 17.24 -0.25
C LEU A 389 -59.48 18.33 -0.73
N GLU A 390 -59.53 19.48 -0.07
CA GLU A 390 -60.23 20.66 -0.56
C GLU A 390 -59.52 21.26 -1.79
N VAL A 391 -58.19 21.16 -1.82
CA VAL A 391 -57.33 21.41 -3.00
C VAL A 391 -56.64 20.12 -3.46
N GLY A 392 -56.21 20.06 -4.71
CA GLY A 392 -55.59 18.85 -5.29
C GLY A 392 -54.14 18.64 -4.83
N ILE A 393 -53.77 17.38 -4.56
CA ILE A 393 -52.40 16.97 -4.22
C ILE A 393 -51.64 16.50 -5.46
N LEU A 394 -52.22 15.57 -6.23
CA LEU A 394 -51.61 15.07 -7.46
C LEU A 394 -51.78 16.08 -8.59
N GLU A 395 -50.86 16.09 -9.56
CA GLU A 395 -50.82 17.12 -10.61
C GLU A 395 -52.14 17.31 -11.36
N ASP A 396 -52.84 16.24 -11.71
CA ASP A 396 -54.10 16.30 -12.45
C ASP A 396 -55.22 16.95 -11.63
N ASP A 397 -55.22 16.72 -10.31
CA ASP A 397 -56.18 17.33 -9.38
C ASP A 397 -55.80 18.78 -9.06
N ALA A 398 -54.51 19.05 -8.87
CA ALA A 398 -53.98 20.38 -8.55
C ALA A 398 -54.24 21.39 -9.68
N LYS A 399 -54.23 20.93 -10.94
CA LYS A 399 -54.55 21.75 -12.13
C LYS A 399 -56.06 21.98 -12.30
N SER A 400 -56.92 21.36 -11.49
CA SER A 400 -58.37 21.49 -11.60
C SER A 400 -58.86 22.82 -11.01
N GLY A 401 -58.91 23.87 -11.84
CA GLY A 401 -59.42 25.19 -11.45
C GLY A 401 -60.90 25.25 -11.03
N GLY A 402 -61.61 24.12 -11.06
CA GLY A 402 -63.01 24.00 -10.63
C GLY A 402 -63.21 23.51 -9.20
N TRP A 403 -62.15 23.10 -8.49
CA TRP A 403 -62.26 22.68 -7.09
C TRP A 403 -62.39 23.88 -6.18
N LYS A 404 -63.36 23.83 -5.27
CA LYS A 404 -63.59 24.85 -4.24
C LYS A 404 -63.62 24.19 -2.87
N PRO A 405 -63.26 24.93 -1.80
CA PRO A 405 -63.50 24.50 -0.41
C PRO A 405 -64.97 24.17 -0.19
N ALA A 406 -65.27 23.25 0.73
CA ALA A 406 -66.61 22.71 0.93
C ALA A 406 -67.64 23.83 1.19
N ASN A 407 -67.30 24.79 2.05
CA ASN A 407 -68.17 25.93 2.37
C ASN A 407 -68.50 26.78 1.13
N GLU A 408 -67.50 27.07 0.29
CA GLU A 408 -67.69 27.85 -0.94
C GLU A 408 -68.47 27.08 -2.01
N PHE A 409 -68.18 25.78 -2.14
CA PHE A 409 -68.89 24.89 -3.05
C PHE A 409 -70.38 24.85 -2.72
N TRP A 410 -70.73 24.59 -1.45
CA TRP A 410 -72.13 24.52 -1.04
C TRP A 410 -72.82 25.88 -1.09
N LYS A 411 -72.12 26.97 -0.80
CA LYS A 411 -72.65 28.33 -1.02
C LYS A 411 -73.02 28.57 -2.48
N GLN A 412 -72.19 28.14 -3.42
CA GLN A 412 -72.49 28.25 -4.85
C GLN A 412 -73.66 27.36 -5.27
N VAL A 413 -73.68 26.10 -4.83
CA VAL A 413 -74.77 25.16 -5.16
C VAL A 413 -76.10 25.67 -4.63
N VAL A 414 -76.15 26.06 -3.36
CA VAL A 414 -77.37 26.56 -2.71
C VAL A 414 -77.82 27.89 -3.34
N GLY A 415 -76.87 28.76 -3.69
CA GLY A 415 -77.13 30.01 -4.40
C GLY A 415 -77.78 29.84 -5.79
N VAL A 416 -77.71 28.66 -6.39
CA VAL A 416 -78.43 28.31 -7.63
C VAL A 416 -79.74 27.58 -7.33
N VAL A 417 -79.69 26.55 -6.48
CA VAL A 417 -80.84 25.66 -6.22
C VAL A 417 -81.99 26.39 -5.50
N ALA A 418 -81.70 27.29 -4.56
CA ALA A 418 -82.75 27.95 -3.79
C ALA A 418 -83.57 28.97 -4.62
N PRO A 419 -82.96 29.86 -5.45
CA PRO A 419 -83.71 30.68 -6.39
C PRO A 419 -84.52 29.87 -7.40
N ASP A 420 -83.97 28.76 -7.92
CA ASP A 420 -84.67 27.89 -8.87
C ASP A 420 -85.96 27.32 -8.27
N ILE A 421 -85.95 26.92 -6.99
CA ILE A 421 -87.14 26.45 -6.29
C ILE A 421 -88.16 27.57 -6.07
N ARG A 422 -87.69 28.77 -5.71
CA ARG A 422 -88.57 29.93 -5.46
C ARG A 422 -89.30 30.37 -6.73
N ASN A 423 -88.67 30.23 -7.89
CA ASN A 423 -89.18 30.67 -9.18
C ASN A 423 -89.94 29.58 -9.95
N ASP A 424 -89.99 28.35 -9.42
CA ASP A 424 -90.69 27.23 -10.05
C ASP A 424 -92.19 27.27 -9.75
N SER A 425 -92.98 27.71 -10.75
CA SER A 425 -94.44 27.85 -10.62
C SER A 425 -95.18 26.52 -10.49
N THR A 426 -94.50 25.38 -10.65
CA THR A 426 -95.09 24.03 -10.54
C THR A 426 -94.98 23.44 -9.14
N LEU A 427 -94.19 24.05 -8.25
CA LEU A 427 -93.98 23.60 -6.87
C LEU A 427 -94.85 24.37 -5.88
N GLU A 428 -95.62 23.65 -5.08
CA GLU A 428 -96.36 24.26 -3.96
C GLU A 428 -95.37 24.80 -2.90
N GLN A 429 -95.65 26.00 -2.37
CA GLN A 429 -94.80 26.64 -1.36
C GLN A 429 -94.63 25.83 -0.08
N THR A 430 -95.53 24.90 0.23
CA THR A 430 -95.46 23.95 1.37
C THR A 430 -94.43 22.84 1.15
N THR A 431 -94.02 22.63 -0.10
CA THR A 431 -93.06 21.56 -0.49
C THR A 431 -91.64 22.07 -0.71
N TRP A 432 -91.41 23.39 -0.68
CA TRP A 432 -90.12 24.01 -0.99
C TRP A 432 -88.95 23.46 -0.16
N THR A 433 -89.14 23.30 1.15
CA THR A 433 -88.12 22.71 2.05
C THR A 433 -87.75 21.29 1.64
N HIS A 434 -88.76 20.47 1.30
CA HIS A 434 -88.54 19.09 0.86
C HIS A 434 -87.82 19.05 -0.49
N ALA A 435 -88.26 19.87 -1.45
CA ALA A 435 -87.63 19.99 -2.76
C ALA A 435 -86.16 20.45 -2.66
N LEU A 436 -85.86 21.41 -1.77
CA LEU A 436 -84.51 21.88 -1.50
C LEU A 436 -83.63 20.75 -0.97
N ASN A 437 -84.09 20.04 0.07
CA ASN A 437 -83.34 18.93 0.62
C ASN A 437 -83.10 17.83 -0.42
N THR A 438 -84.12 17.46 -1.20
CA THR A 438 -84.01 16.43 -2.25
C THR A 438 -83.00 16.82 -3.33
N ARG A 439 -83.01 18.07 -3.80
CA ARG A 439 -82.04 18.54 -4.82
C ARG A 439 -80.61 18.61 -4.24
N LEU A 440 -80.44 19.07 -3.00
CA LEU A 440 -79.12 19.11 -2.35
C LEU A 440 -78.59 17.72 -2.01
N ALA A 441 -79.45 16.80 -1.56
CA ALA A 441 -79.12 15.39 -1.36
C ALA A 441 -78.63 14.77 -2.67
N LYS A 442 -79.32 15.03 -3.79
CA LYS A 442 -78.88 14.57 -5.11
C LYS A 442 -77.49 15.10 -5.47
N VAL A 443 -77.19 16.37 -5.18
CA VAL A 443 -75.84 16.91 -5.41
C VAL A 443 -74.79 16.20 -4.53
N PHE A 444 -75.12 15.99 -3.26
CA PHE A 444 -74.27 15.30 -2.30
C PHE A 444 -74.01 13.85 -2.70
N ASP A 445 -75.02 13.15 -3.23
CA ASP A 445 -74.95 11.73 -3.55
C ASP A 445 -74.50 11.44 -4.99
N GLU A 446 -74.62 12.39 -5.93
CA GLU A 446 -74.38 12.10 -7.36
C GLU A 446 -73.43 13.06 -8.08
N THR A 447 -73.30 14.34 -7.70
CA THR A 447 -72.67 15.35 -8.61
C THR A 447 -71.49 16.14 -8.05
N TYR A 448 -70.99 15.82 -6.85
CA TYR A 448 -69.78 16.45 -6.30
C TYR A 448 -68.53 16.16 -7.15
N ARG A 449 -67.84 17.23 -7.58
CA ARG A 449 -66.56 17.19 -8.34
C ARG A 449 -66.53 16.21 -9.52
N LYS A 450 -67.67 15.98 -10.18
CA LYS A 450 -67.84 15.06 -11.31
C LYS A 450 -67.51 13.59 -11.00
N LEU A 451 -67.52 13.18 -9.73
CA LEU A 451 -67.12 11.84 -9.28
C LEU A 451 -68.20 11.13 -8.46
N GLY A 452 -69.47 11.26 -8.86
CA GLY A 452 -70.56 10.44 -8.31
C GLY A 452 -70.93 10.78 -6.87
N GLY A 453 -70.82 12.05 -6.45
CA GLY A 453 -71.15 12.51 -5.10
C GLY A 453 -69.97 12.60 -4.14
N VAL A 454 -70.19 13.20 -2.96
CA VAL A 454 -69.17 13.50 -1.95
C VAL A 454 -68.54 12.22 -1.42
N ARG A 455 -69.36 11.24 -1.00
CA ARG A 455 -68.86 9.97 -0.46
C ARG A 455 -68.06 9.20 -1.50
N LYS A 456 -68.58 9.12 -2.74
CA LYS A 456 -67.91 8.40 -3.82
C LYS A 456 -66.61 9.08 -4.24
N PHE A 457 -66.56 10.40 -4.23
CA PHE A 457 -65.33 11.17 -4.45
C PHE A 457 -64.24 10.76 -3.45
N TYR A 458 -64.52 10.80 -2.15
CA TYR A 458 -63.53 10.44 -1.12
C TYR A 458 -63.20 8.94 -1.11
N GLU A 459 -64.15 8.06 -1.47
CA GLU A 459 -63.88 6.63 -1.67
C GLU A 459 -62.88 6.40 -2.81
N ILE A 460 -63.13 7.00 -3.99
CA ILE A 460 -62.26 6.88 -5.17
C ILE A 460 -60.88 7.46 -4.87
N LYS A 461 -60.82 8.67 -4.31
CA LYS A 461 -59.54 9.32 -3.95
C LYS A 461 -58.82 8.61 -2.82
N GLY A 462 -59.56 7.98 -1.90
CA GLY A 462 -59.05 7.11 -0.85
C GLY A 462 -58.21 5.94 -1.37
N ASN A 463 -58.50 5.43 -2.57
CA ASN A 463 -57.70 4.37 -3.21
C ASN A 463 -56.31 4.86 -3.66
N ALA A 464 -56.15 6.17 -3.89
CA ALA A 464 -54.89 6.78 -4.32
C ALA A 464 -54.08 7.40 -3.16
N ARG A 465 -54.49 7.18 -1.90
CA ARG A 465 -53.86 7.82 -0.72
C ARG A 465 -52.36 7.51 -0.57
N LEU A 466 -51.92 6.31 -0.95
CA LEU A 466 -50.51 5.93 -0.95
C LEU A 466 -49.71 6.75 -1.96
N GLU A 467 -50.23 6.95 -3.17
CA GLU A 467 -49.56 7.77 -4.19
C GLU A 467 -49.56 9.25 -3.80
N MET A 468 -50.63 9.75 -3.16
CA MET A 468 -50.67 11.10 -2.62
C MET A 468 -49.63 11.30 -1.51
N ALA A 469 -49.53 10.35 -0.56
CA ALA A 469 -48.53 10.40 0.50
C ALA A 469 -47.11 10.39 -0.06
N ARG A 470 -46.81 9.52 -1.04
CA ARG A 470 -45.51 9.49 -1.74
C ARG A 470 -45.22 10.80 -2.47
N HIS A 471 -46.22 11.41 -3.11
CA HIS A 471 -46.04 12.70 -3.78
C HIS A 471 -45.68 13.80 -2.77
N ILE A 472 -46.40 13.87 -1.65
CA ILE A 472 -46.09 14.79 -0.54
C ILE A 472 -44.70 14.52 0.01
N GLY A 473 -44.36 13.26 0.30
CA GLY A 473 -43.04 12.86 0.80
C GLY A 473 -41.90 13.29 -0.13
N ARG A 474 -42.04 13.05 -1.45
CA ARG A 474 -41.06 13.49 -2.47
C ARG A 474 -40.95 15.01 -2.56
N GLN A 475 -42.05 15.74 -2.47
CA GLN A 475 -42.03 17.20 -2.50
C GLN A 475 -41.27 17.75 -1.30
N ILE A 476 -41.51 17.21 -0.10
CA ILE A 476 -40.81 17.58 1.12
C ILE A 476 -39.32 17.22 1.02
N GLU A 477 -39.00 15.98 0.62
CA GLU A 477 -37.61 15.55 0.45
C GLU A 477 -36.84 16.46 -0.52
N LYS A 478 -37.43 16.78 -1.67
CA LYS A 478 -36.84 17.68 -2.67
C LYS A 478 -36.55 19.06 -2.09
N GLU A 479 -37.47 19.61 -1.29
CA GLU A 479 -37.28 20.90 -0.64
C GLU A 479 -36.16 20.86 0.42
N LEU A 480 -36.17 19.84 1.30
CA LEU A 480 -35.15 19.69 2.34
C LEU A 480 -33.76 19.43 1.74
N PHE A 481 -33.69 18.55 0.74
CA PHE A 481 -32.45 18.29 0.01
C PHE A 481 -31.96 19.55 -0.70
N GLY A 482 -32.85 20.32 -1.32
CA GLY A 482 -32.52 21.61 -1.92
C GLY A 482 -31.88 22.57 -0.92
N ARG A 483 -32.45 22.71 0.28
CA ARG A 483 -31.91 23.55 1.36
C ARG A 483 -30.53 23.09 1.84
N TRP A 484 -30.31 21.79 1.96
CA TRP A 484 -29.00 21.22 2.28
C TRP A 484 -27.98 21.45 1.17
N LYS A 485 -28.37 21.19 -0.09
CA LYS A 485 -27.53 21.32 -1.30
C LYS A 485 -26.94 22.71 -1.47
N ILE A 486 -27.68 23.76 -1.11
CA ILE A 486 -27.19 25.15 -1.16
C ILE A 486 -26.53 25.61 0.16
N GLY A 487 -26.50 24.77 1.19
CA GLY A 487 -25.86 25.07 2.48
C GLY A 487 -26.63 25.95 3.44
N THR A 488 -27.93 26.16 3.22
CA THR A 488 -28.75 26.95 4.16
C THR A 488 -29.07 26.18 5.45
N HIS A 489 -29.14 24.85 5.36
CA HIS A 489 -29.47 23.97 6.47
C HIS A 489 -28.51 22.79 6.53
N SER A 490 -28.21 22.32 7.73
CA SER A 490 -27.43 21.11 7.98
C SER A 490 -28.32 19.88 8.18
N LEU A 491 -27.71 18.69 8.16
CA LEU A 491 -28.44 17.43 8.34
C LEU A 491 -29.17 17.37 9.68
N ILE A 492 -28.55 17.80 10.78
CA ILE A 492 -29.22 17.78 12.09
C ILE A 492 -30.41 18.74 12.14
N GLN A 493 -30.28 19.91 11.50
CA GLN A 493 -31.36 20.89 11.42
C GLN A 493 -32.55 20.35 10.61
N LEU A 494 -32.27 19.68 9.48
CA LEU A 494 -33.29 19.05 8.66
C LEU A 494 -33.96 17.87 9.37
N ARG A 495 -33.19 17.04 10.08
CA ARG A 495 -33.73 15.97 10.93
C ARG A 495 -34.70 16.50 11.98
N GLN A 496 -34.28 17.52 12.74
CA GLN A 496 -35.12 18.14 13.78
C GLN A 496 -36.38 18.77 13.19
N PHE A 497 -36.27 19.37 11.99
CA PHE A 497 -37.40 19.92 11.28
C PHE A 497 -38.37 18.82 10.80
N THR A 498 -37.87 17.70 10.28
CA THR A 498 -38.70 16.53 9.94
C THR A 498 -39.38 15.93 11.16
N ASP A 499 -38.70 15.83 12.30
CA ASP A 499 -39.30 15.42 13.58
C ASP A 499 -40.44 16.36 14.00
N ALA A 500 -40.26 17.67 13.83
CA ALA A 500 -41.30 18.67 14.10
C ALA A 500 -42.52 18.54 13.16
N LEU A 501 -42.31 18.24 11.87
CA LEU A 501 -43.39 17.96 10.91
C LEU A 501 -44.17 16.70 11.29
N ILE A 502 -43.47 15.62 11.70
CA ILE A 502 -44.11 14.37 12.14
C ILE A 502 -44.95 14.60 13.41
N ALA A 503 -44.43 15.37 14.37
CA ALA A 503 -45.15 15.73 15.59
C ALA A 503 -46.40 16.57 15.27
N LEU A 504 -46.26 17.58 14.41
CA LEU A 504 -47.38 18.41 13.94
C LEU A 504 -48.48 17.57 13.27
N LEU A 505 -48.10 16.63 12.42
CA LEU A 505 -49.07 15.73 11.78
C LEU A 505 -49.78 14.84 12.80
N GLY A 506 -49.09 14.42 13.86
CA GLY A 506 -49.72 13.73 15.01
C GLY A 506 -50.76 14.58 15.73
N GLU A 507 -50.45 15.85 16.00
CA GLU A 507 -51.40 16.81 16.58
C GLU A 507 -52.61 17.02 15.67
N ARG A 508 -52.39 17.25 14.38
CA ARG A 508 -53.48 17.43 13.39
C ARG A 508 -54.35 16.18 13.26
N GLN A 509 -53.76 14.99 13.29
CA GLN A 509 -54.52 13.73 13.28
C GLN A 509 -55.47 13.62 14.48
N ALA A 510 -55.02 14.04 15.67
CA ALA A 510 -55.86 14.08 16.87
C ALA A 510 -57.01 15.08 16.73
N VAL A 511 -56.76 16.26 16.15
CA VAL A 511 -57.79 17.25 15.85
C VAL A 511 -58.83 16.68 14.89
N PHE A 512 -58.40 16.03 13.79
CA PHE A 512 -59.35 15.41 12.85
C PHE A 512 -60.19 14.31 13.49
N ALA A 513 -59.60 13.50 14.37
CA ALA A 513 -60.35 12.47 15.10
C ALA A 513 -61.43 13.09 16.01
N ASP A 514 -61.10 14.15 16.75
CA ASP A 514 -62.03 14.88 17.61
C ASP A 514 -63.18 15.52 16.81
N GLU A 515 -62.88 16.15 15.68
CA GLU A 515 -63.89 16.71 14.76
C GLU A 515 -64.83 15.63 14.18
N ILE A 516 -64.29 14.46 13.83
CA ILE A 516 -65.11 13.32 13.38
C ILE A 516 -66.07 12.85 14.48
N THR A 517 -65.60 12.80 15.74
CA THR A 517 -66.42 12.40 16.89
C THR A 517 -67.51 13.43 17.23
N LYS A 518 -67.23 14.72 17.07
CA LYS A 518 -68.19 15.82 17.33
C LYS A 518 -69.18 16.05 16.19
N ALA A 519 -68.84 15.64 14.97
CA ALA A 519 -69.66 15.90 13.78
C ALA A 519 -71.12 15.42 13.88
N PRO A 520 -71.45 14.20 14.35
CA PRO A 520 -72.83 13.74 14.45
C PRO A 520 -73.71 14.61 15.34
N ALA A 521 -73.18 15.05 16.49
CA ALA A 521 -73.91 15.91 17.42
C ALA A 521 -74.17 17.29 16.82
N SER A 522 -73.16 17.87 16.16
CA SER A 522 -73.27 19.17 15.48
C SER A 522 -74.24 19.13 14.30
N GLN A 523 -74.20 18.04 13.50
CA GLN A 523 -75.13 17.82 12.40
C GLN A 523 -76.57 17.62 12.91
N ALA A 524 -76.76 16.88 14.00
CA ALA A 524 -78.07 16.67 14.62
C ALA A 524 -78.67 17.99 15.13
N ALA A 525 -77.86 18.86 15.75
CA ALA A 525 -78.32 20.17 16.22
C ALA A 525 -78.78 21.07 15.05
N VAL A 526 -78.03 21.10 13.94
CA VAL A 526 -78.44 21.85 12.74
C VAL A 526 -79.68 21.23 12.10
N GLN A 527 -79.78 19.89 12.05
CA GLN A 527 -80.97 19.20 11.55
C GLN A 527 -82.22 19.50 12.40
N GLN A 528 -82.09 19.51 13.73
CA GLN A 528 -83.19 19.89 14.62
C GLN A 528 -83.63 21.33 14.37
N SER A 529 -82.69 22.27 14.20
CA SER A 529 -83.01 23.65 13.84
C SER A 529 -83.74 23.75 12.50
N ILE A 530 -83.34 22.95 11.50
CA ILE A 530 -84.05 22.85 10.21
C ILE A 530 -85.48 22.33 10.41
N ASP A 531 -85.68 21.31 11.24
CA ASP A 531 -87.00 20.71 11.47
C ASP A 531 -87.96 21.69 12.19
N GLU A 532 -87.43 22.44 13.16
CA GLU A 532 -88.15 23.51 13.86
C GLU A 532 -88.54 24.66 12.90
N LEU A 533 -87.59 25.15 12.11
CA LEU A 533 -87.84 26.19 11.10
C LEU A 533 -88.82 25.71 10.02
N SER A 534 -88.72 24.44 9.60
CA SER A 534 -89.61 23.83 8.61
C SER A 534 -91.04 23.70 9.14
N THR A 535 -91.18 23.37 10.42
CA THR A 535 -92.49 23.36 11.11
C THR A 535 -93.11 24.76 11.15
N GLN A 536 -92.31 25.79 11.43
CA GLN A 536 -92.76 27.18 11.40
C GLN A 536 -93.14 27.63 9.98
N PHE A 537 -92.33 27.26 8.99
CA PHE A 537 -92.56 27.55 7.57
C PHE A 537 -93.87 26.94 7.05
N ASN A 538 -94.20 25.71 7.45
CA ASN A 538 -95.45 25.03 7.04
C ASN A 538 -96.71 25.54 7.77
N LYS A 539 -96.56 26.22 8.92
CA LYS A 539 -97.66 26.81 9.69
C LYS A 539 -98.07 28.22 9.23
N VAL A 540 -97.40 28.80 8.23
CA VAL A 540 -97.74 30.12 7.69
C VAL A 540 -99.06 30.04 6.89
N GLY A 541 -100.17 30.49 7.49
CA GLY A 541 -101.51 30.51 6.87
C GLY A 541 -101.78 31.71 5.95
N PHE A 542 -102.90 31.65 5.22
CA PHE A 542 -103.31 32.57 4.13
C PHE A 542 -103.19 34.08 4.46
N PHE A 543 -103.55 34.50 5.68
CA PHE A 543 -103.46 35.92 6.09
C PHE A 543 -102.02 36.40 6.37
N GLY A 544 -101.08 35.51 6.71
CA GLY A 544 -99.66 35.84 6.90
C GLY A 544 -98.87 35.93 5.59
N GLN A 545 -99.45 35.45 4.49
CA GLN A 545 -98.85 35.35 3.15
C GLN A 545 -98.97 36.67 2.34
N HIS A 546 -99.96 37.51 2.67
CA HIS A 546 -100.28 38.74 1.92
C HIS A 546 -99.94 40.06 2.64
N LEU A 547 -99.53 40.02 3.91
CA LEU A 547 -99.17 41.22 4.70
C LEU A 547 -97.69 41.31 5.14
N THR A 548 -96.91 40.22 5.08
CA THR A 548 -95.47 40.19 5.46
C THR A 548 -94.67 39.14 4.65
N ASP A 549 -93.42 39.40 4.26
CA ASP A 549 -92.52 38.42 3.58
C ASP A 549 -91.95 37.34 4.53
N LYS A 550 -92.74 36.93 5.52
CA LYS A 550 -92.31 36.02 6.59
C LYS A 550 -91.95 34.63 6.07
N ARG A 551 -92.63 34.17 5.01
CA ARG A 551 -92.38 32.87 4.37
C ARG A 551 -91.08 32.87 3.57
N GLY A 552 -90.78 33.96 2.85
CA GLY A 552 -89.52 34.14 2.14
C GLY A 552 -88.32 34.21 3.10
N ALA A 553 -88.46 34.94 4.21
CA ALA A 553 -87.44 35.02 5.26
C ALA A 553 -87.14 33.65 5.90
N LEU A 554 -88.18 32.90 6.31
CA LEU A 554 -88.02 31.56 6.87
C LEU A 554 -87.38 30.59 5.88
N PHE A 555 -87.72 30.68 4.58
CA PHE A 555 -87.08 29.85 3.56
C PHE A 555 -85.59 30.20 3.38
N ALA A 556 -85.22 31.48 3.44
CA ALA A 556 -83.82 31.91 3.38
C ALA A 556 -83.01 31.40 4.58
N GLU A 557 -83.58 31.42 5.79
CA GLU A 557 -82.95 30.83 6.99
C GLU A 557 -82.79 29.31 6.88
N ILE A 558 -83.83 28.59 6.45
CA ILE A 558 -83.78 27.15 6.16
C ILE A 558 -82.69 26.85 5.11
N THR A 559 -82.60 27.68 4.08
CA THR A 559 -81.61 27.56 3.00
C THR A 559 -80.19 27.70 3.54
N ALA A 560 -79.93 28.69 4.39
CA ALA A 560 -78.64 28.86 5.05
C ALA A 560 -78.29 27.65 5.94
N ARG A 561 -79.26 27.12 6.69
CA ARG A 561 -79.03 25.92 7.53
C ARG A 561 -78.76 24.65 6.73
N TYR A 562 -79.44 24.44 5.61
CA TYR A 562 -79.11 23.32 4.71
C TYR A 562 -77.73 23.48 4.07
N GLN A 563 -77.33 24.71 3.71
CA GLN A 563 -75.97 24.98 3.24
C GLN A 563 -74.93 24.56 4.29
N ASP A 564 -75.11 24.98 5.54
CA ASP A 564 -74.24 24.61 6.65
C ASP A 564 -74.22 23.09 6.86
N LEU A 565 -75.39 22.44 6.85
CA LEU A 565 -75.52 21.00 7.04
C LEU A 565 -74.75 20.19 5.98
N TYR A 566 -74.92 20.52 4.70
CA TYR A 566 -74.25 19.81 3.62
C TYR A 566 -72.75 20.12 3.57
N ALA A 567 -72.34 21.34 3.92
CA ALA A 567 -70.92 21.67 4.09
C ALA A 567 -70.28 20.87 5.23
N MET A 568 -70.93 20.80 6.40
CA MET A 568 -70.46 19.97 7.53
C MET A 568 -70.39 18.48 7.16
N ARG A 569 -71.36 17.95 6.41
CA ARG A 569 -71.32 16.55 5.94
C ARG A 569 -70.14 16.30 4.99
N THR A 570 -69.82 17.25 4.11
CA THR A 570 -68.66 17.16 3.23
C THR A 570 -67.34 17.28 3.99
N LEU A 571 -67.25 18.20 4.95
CA LEU A 571 -66.08 18.37 5.80
C LEU A 571 -65.84 17.11 6.67
N GLN A 572 -66.90 16.45 7.15
CA GLN A 572 -66.78 15.18 7.87
C GLN A 572 -66.09 14.09 7.03
N GLU A 573 -66.46 13.95 5.75
CA GLU A 573 -65.77 13.01 4.85
C GLU A 573 -64.32 13.46 4.57
N GLY A 574 -64.07 14.77 4.46
CA GLY A 574 -62.73 15.34 4.36
C GLY A 574 -61.85 15.03 5.58
N HIS A 575 -62.38 15.16 6.80
CA HIS A 575 -61.67 14.80 8.03
C HIS A 575 -61.37 13.29 8.09
N LYS A 576 -62.32 12.43 7.69
CA LYS A 576 -62.08 10.98 7.61
C LYS A 576 -60.96 10.66 6.62
N PHE A 577 -60.98 11.29 5.44
CA PHE A 577 -59.93 11.13 4.45
C PHE A 577 -58.57 11.60 4.99
N ALA A 578 -58.50 12.80 5.57
CA ALA A 578 -57.29 13.34 6.18
C ALA A 578 -56.73 12.41 7.27
N GLY A 579 -57.59 11.94 8.19
CA GLY A 579 -57.21 10.99 9.24
C GLY A 579 -56.68 9.65 8.71
N SER A 580 -57.08 9.25 7.50
CA SER A 580 -56.58 8.05 6.82
C SER A 580 -55.31 8.29 5.99
N LEU A 581 -55.07 9.51 5.51
CA LEU A 581 -53.91 9.89 4.70
C LEU A 581 -52.68 10.20 5.56
N VAL A 582 -52.87 10.92 6.67
CA VAL A 582 -51.79 11.37 7.56
C VAL A 582 -50.84 10.25 8.02
N PRO A 583 -51.30 9.04 8.40
CA PRO A 583 -50.40 7.94 8.74
C PRO A 583 -49.39 7.62 7.63
N PHE A 584 -49.82 7.57 6.37
CA PHE A 584 -48.94 7.28 5.24
C PHE A 584 -47.94 8.41 4.99
N ILE A 585 -48.34 9.68 5.19
CA ILE A 585 -47.39 10.81 5.10
C ILE A 585 -46.33 10.71 6.19
N LYS A 586 -46.73 10.35 7.42
CA LYS A 586 -45.79 10.16 8.53
C LYS A 586 -44.81 9.02 8.24
N ASP A 587 -45.25 7.93 7.60
CA ASP A 587 -44.38 6.84 7.19
C ASP A 587 -43.33 7.31 6.17
N GLU A 588 -43.73 8.07 5.14
CA GLU A 588 -42.81 8.65 4.16
C GLU A 588 -41.80 9.61 4.82
N LEU A 589 -42.25 10.47 5.73
CA LEU A 589 -41.36 11.38 6.49
C LEU A 589 -40.42 10.63 7.44
N THR A 590 -40.87 9.51 8.01
CA THR A 590 -40.03 8.64 8.84
C THR A 590 -38.94 7.98 8.01
N SER A 591 -39.26 7.55 6.77
CA SER A 591 -38.26 7.05 5.82
C SER A 591 -37.25 8.13 5.44
N LEU A 592 -37.71 9.35 5.12
CA LEU A 592 -36.85 10.50 4.83
C LEU A 592 -35.91 10.84 5.99
N ARG A 593 -36.43 10.87 7.22
CA ARG A 593 -35.63 11.04 8.44
C ARG A 593 -34.55 9.97 8.54
N GLY A 594 -34.87 8.72 8.22
CA GLY A 594 -33.92 7.61 8.16
C GLY A 594 -32.77 7.88 7.17
N HIS A 595 -33.08 8.30 5.94
CA HIS A 595 -32.05 8.64 4.95
C HIS A 595 -31.16 9.82 5.39
N ILE A 596 -31.73 10.83 6.06
CA ILE A 596 -30.95 11.95 6.64
C ILE A 596 -30.03 11.44 7.74
N ASP A 597 -30.51 10.55 8.61
CA ASP A 597 -29.73 9.91 9.68
C ASP A 597 -28.58 9.07 9.11
N ASP A 598 -28.83 8.27 8.07
CA ASP A 598 -27.80 7.45 7.43
C ASP A 598 -26.67 8.31 6.85
N LEU A 599 -27.01 9.40 6.15
CA LEU A 599 -26.01 10.34 5.63
C LEU A 599 -25.24 11.04 6.76
N HIS A 600 -25.93 11.41 7.84
CA HIS A 600 -25.30 11.99 9.02
C HIS A 600 -24.30 11.02 9.66
N GLN A 601 -24.65 9.74 9.80
CA GLN A 601 -23.76 8.72 10.35
C GLN A 601 -22.52 8.50 9.46
N LEU A 602 -22.70 8.46 8.14
CA LEU A 602 -21.59 8.36 7.19
C LEU A 602 -20.63 9.55 7.30
N LEU A 603 -21.16 10.78 7.36
CA LEU A 603 -20.33 11.98 7.53
C LEU A 603 -19.67 12.06 8.91
N ALA A 604 -20.34 11.61 9.98
CA ALA A 604 -19.75 11.56 11.31
C ALA A 604 -18.55 10.59 11.35
N ALA A 605 -18.71 9.39 10.79
CA ALA A 605 -17.62 8.42 10.66
C ALA A 605 -16.47 8.95 9.78
N ALA A 606 -16.78 9.66 8.70
CA ALA A 606 -15.78 10.31 7.85
C ALA A 606 -15.04 11.43 8.60
N THR A 607 -15.76 12.22 9.40
CA THR A 607 -15.23 13.32 10.23
C THR A 607 -14.23 12.79 11.26
N GLU A 608 -14.61 11.73 11.98
CA GLU A 608 -13.73 11.07 12.94
C GLU A 608 -12.47 10.52 12.26
N LYS A 609 -12.61 9.92 11.08
CA LYS A 609 -11.46 9.39 10.34
C LYS A 609 -10.51 10.51 9.87
N VAL A 610 -11.01 11.62 9.33
CA VAL A 610 -10.14 12.74 8.93
C VAL A 610 -9.50 13.41 10.14
N HIS A 611 -10.20 13.50 11.27
CA HIS A 611 -9.65 14.00 12.53
C HIS A 611 -8.46 13.15 13.00
N GLN A 612 -8.61 11.82 13.02
CA GLN A 612 -7.53 10.89 13.35
C GLN A 612 -6.33 11.01 12.39
N GLU A 613 -6.60 11.11 11.08
CA GLU A 613 -5.53 11.29 10.09
C GLU A 613 -4.80 12.62 10.29
N GLN A 614 -5.53 13.71 10.56
CA GLN A 614 -4.95 15.02 10.87
C GLN A 614 -4.05 14.96 12.11
N ALA A 615 -4.55 14.37 13.21
CA ALA A 615 -3.81 14.25 14.46
C ALA A 615 -2.53 13.41 14.32
N ALA A 616 -2.54 12.43 13.42
CA ALA A 616 -1.37 11.63 13.08
C ALA A 616 -0.34 12.39 12.22
N ARG A 617 -0.74 13.44 11.48
CA ARG A 617 0.18 14.24 10.67
C ARG A 617 0.98 15.21 11.53
N LEU A 618 2.24 15.40 11.13
CA LEU A 618 3.18 16.26 11.84
C LEU A 618 3.42 15.81 13.30
N ALA A 619 2.91 14.65 13.73
CA ALA A 619 3.16 14.09 15.06
C ALA A 619 4.33 13.09 15.03
N GLY A 620 4.75 12.64 16.21
CA GLY A 620 5.78 11.62 16.38
C GLY A 620 7.21 12.12 16.17
N ALA A 621 8.16 11.25 16.50
CA ALA A 621 9.58 11.46 16.19
C ALA A 621 9.80 11.33 14.68
N ASP A 622 10.86 11.97 14.21
CA ASP A 622 11.32 11.83 12.83
C ASP A 622 11.75 10.40 12.53
N ALA A 623 11.55 9.96 11.29
CA ALA A 623 12.10 8.69 10.83
C ALA A 623 13.63 8.78 10.85
N ILE A 624 14.30 7.67 11.12
CA ILE A 624 15.75 7.70 11.39
C ILE A 624 16.56 8.24 10.19
N TYR A 625 16.12 7.95 8.96
CA TYR A 625 16.73 8.36 7.69
C TYR A 625 16.23 9.72 7.15
N GLN A 626 15.34 10.40 7.90
CA GLN A 626 14.68 11.62 7.44
C GLN A 626 14.44 12.58 8.60
N GLN A 627 15.09 13.74 8.55
CA GLN A 627 14.85 14.84 9.47
C GLN A 627 13.85 15.85 8.89
N ARG A 628 12.78 16.15 9.64
CA ARG A 628 11.75 17.11 9.22
C ARG A 628 12.06 18.51 9.76
N ILE A 629 12.01 19.52 8.89
CA ILE A 629 12.20 20.93 9.27
C ILE A 629 10.96 21.73 8.89
N PHE A 630 10.20 22.17 9.90
CA PHE A 630 9.00 22.96 9.71
C PHE A 630 8.64 23.79 10.94
N ASP A 631 7.87 24.85 10.72
CA ASP A 631 7.40 25.76 11.79
C ASP A 631 5.94 25.44 12.13
N ARG A 632 5.73 24.74 13.26
CA ARG A 632 4.39 24.38 13.76
C ARG A 632 3.51 25.60 14.02
N ASN A 633 4.08 26.72 14.47
CA ASN A 633 3.30 27.92 14.76
C ASN A 633 2.82 28.56 13.45
N ALA A 634 3.68 28.63 12.43
CA ALA A 634 3.28 29.10 11.10
C ALA A 634 2.17 28.21 10.50
N ILE A 635 2.28 26.90 10.63
CA ILE A 635 1.25 25.96 10.14
C ILE A 635 -0.08 26.16 10.89
N SER A 636 -0.03 26.28 12.22
CA SER A 636 -1.22 26.54 13.04
C SER A 636 -1.87 27.88 12.70
N ASN A 637 -1.09 28.92 12.44
CA ASN A 637 -1.59 30.23 12.01
C ASN A 637 -2.29 30.18 10.65
N ILE A 638 -1.72 29.44 9.68
CA ILE A 638 -2.37 29.23 8.38
C ILE A 638 -3.64 28.40 8.55
N MET A 639 -3.62 27.31 9.34
CA MET A 639 -4.82 26.52 9.64
C MET A 639 -5.92 27.41 10.23
N LYS A 640 -5.58 28.26 11.21
CA LYS A 640 -6.52 29.20 11.81
C LYS A 640 -7.09 30.16 10.76
N ALA A 641 -6.24 30.76 9.91
CA ALA A 641 -6.69 31.66 8.85
C ALA A 641 -7.63 30.97 7.82
N VAL A 642 -7.40 29.69 7.52
CA VAL A 642 -8.30 28.89 6.69
C VAL A 642 -9.66 28.68 7.35
N VAL A 643 -9.69 28.56 8.69
CA VAL A 643 -10.87 28.16 9.46
C VAL A 643 -11.80 29.32 9.82
N VAL A 644 -11.24 30.49 10.16
CA VAL A 644 -11.99 31.59 10.79
C VAL A 644 -12.64 32.58 9.80
N ASP A 645 -12.36 32.47 8.51
CA ASP A 645 -12.99 33.29 7.46
C ASP A 645 -14.31 32.66 6.99
N GLU A 646 -15.43 33.09 7.59
CA GLU A 646 -16.77 32.54 7.34
C GLU A 646 -17.21 32.62 5.86
N PRO A 647 -17.14 33.79 5.16
CA PRO A 647 -17.46 33.84 3.73
C PRO A 647 -16.67 32.85 2.88
N SER A 648 -15.35 32.76 3.11
CA SER A 648 -14.50 31.81 2.38
C SER A 648 -14.85 30.36 2.72
N GLN A 649 -15.11 30.06 3.99
CA GLN A 649 -15.54 28.73 4.44
C GLN A 649 -16.85 28.30 3.77
N ILE A 650 -17.84 29.19 3.67
CA ILE A 650 -19.10 28.90 2.98
C ILE A 650 -18.83 28.56 1.51
N ALA A 651 -18.06 29.40 0.81
CA ALA A 651 -17.75 29.20 -0.60
C ALA A 651 -16.94 27.91 -0.85
N ARG A 652 -15.96 27.61 0.01
CA ARG A 652 -15.10 26.42 -0.10
C ARG A 652 -15.86 25.14 0.24
N THR A 653 -16.65 25.14 1.32
CA THR A 653 -17.45 23.97 1.71
C THR A 653 -18.56 23.68 0.71
N GLN A 654 -19.11 24.69 0.02
CA GLN A 654 -20.04 24.45 -1.09
C GLN A 654 -19.41 23.57 -2.19
N LYS A 655 -18.11 23.74 -2.47
CA LYS A 655 -17.40 22.86 -3.42
C LYS A 655 -17.30 21.42 -2.90
N VAL A 656 -16.95 21.23 -1.62
CA VAL A 656 -16.92 19.90 -0.98
C VAL A 656 -18.29 19.24 -1.02
N ARG A 657 -19.35 19.97 -0.66
CA ARG A 657 -20.74 19.50 -0.72
C ARG A 657 -21.12 19.05 -2.12
N GLN A 658 -20.80 19.86 -3.14
CA GLN A 658 -21.09 19.50 -4.52
C GLN A 658 -20.33 18.23 -4.93
N SER A 659 -19.03 18.10 -4.59
CA SER A 659 -18.27 16.87 -4.87
C SER A 659 -18.87 15.63 -4.20
N VAL A 660 -19.38 15.75 -2.97
CA VAL A 660 -20.07 14.64 -2.29
C VAL A 660 -21.37 14.26 -3.00
N ILE A 661 -22.13 15.25 -3.48
CA ILE A 661 -23.36 15.02 -4.27
C ILE A 661 -23.04 14.34 -5.60
N ASP A 662 -21.98 14.79 -6.28
CA ASP A 662 -21.57 14.28 -7.59
C ASP A 662 -21.16 12.80 -7.56
N LEU A 663 -20.78 12.25 -6.39
CA LEU A 663 -20.52 10.82 -6.22
C LEU A 663 -21.73 9.94 -6.54
N ALA A 664 -22.94 10.45 -6.33
CA ALA A 664 -24.17 9.71 -6.62
C ALA A 664 -24.64 9.83 -8.08
N GLY A 665 -23.84 10.46 -8.95
CA GLY A 665 -24.09 10.58 -10.39
C GLY A 665 -24.76 11.89 -10.80
N ALA A 666 -25.36 11.89 -11.99
CA ALA A 666 -26.05 13.06 -12.53
C ALA A 666 -27.47 13.21 -11.93
N GLU A 667 -27.93 14.45 -11.77
CA GLU A 667 -29.31 14.78 -11.34
C GLU A 667 -29.73 14.24 -9.97
N VAL A 668 -28.84 14.34 -8.97
CA VAL A 668 -29.15 14.04 -7.57
C VAL A 668 -29.99 15.16 -6.98
N ASP A 669 -31.22 14.82 -6.58
CA ASP A 669 -32.24 15.72 -6.04
C ASP A 669 -32.91 15.21 -4.74
N SER A 670 -32.42 14.12 -4.16
CA SER A 670 -32.98 13.51 -2.95
C SER A 670 -31.91 12.85 -2.05
N PHE A 671 -32.22 12.65 -0.77
CA PHE A 671 -31.32 11.98 0.17
C PHE A 671 -31.26 10.47 -0.10
N ASP A 672 -32.39 9.85 -0.46
CA ASP A 672 -32.46 8.43 -0.84
C ASP A 672 -31.47 8.09 -1.96
N LYS A 673 -31.47 8.89 -3.04
CA LYS A 673 -30.54 8.71 -4.17
C LYS A 673 -29.09 8.88 -3.75
N LEU A 674 -28.80 9.84 -2.87
CA LEU A 674 -27.44 10.10 -2.42
C LEU A 674 -26.91 8.92 -1.60
N VAL A 675 -27.64 8.52 -0.54
CA VAL A 675 -27.19 7.49 0.41
C VAL A 675 -27.00 6.12 -0.26
N ARG A 676 -27.85 5.74 -1.22
CA ARG A 676 -27.74 4.45 -1.92
C ARG A 676 -26.50 4.31 -2.79
N ASN A 677 -25.90 5.42 -3.22
CA ASN A 677 -24.84 5.43 -4.22
C ASN A 677 -23.47 5.86 -3.66
N VAL A 678 -23.37 6.16 -2.36
CA VAL A 678 -22.11 6.57 -1.72
C VAL A 678 -21.67 5.56 -0.67
N SER A 679 -20.36 5.45 -0.45
CA SER A 679 -19.77 4.64 0.62
C SER A 679 -18.91 5.51 1.52
N LEU A 680 -18.62 5.03 2.74
CA LEU A 680 -17.72 5.74 3.67
C LEU A 680 -16.35 6.01 3.03
N GLY A 681 -15.79 5.03 2.32
CA GLY A 681 -14.51 5.16 1.63
C GLY A 681 -14.53 6.21 0.52
N SER A 682 -15.59 6.25 -0.30
CA SER A 682 -15.70 7.25 -1.38
C SER A 682 -15.92 8.67 -0.83
N ILE A 683 -16.66 8.82 0.27
CA ILE A 683 -16.82 10.11 0.97
C ILE A 683 -15.47 10.58 1.50
N ILE A 684 -14.75 9.76 2.28
CA ILE A 684 -13.44 10.14 2.85
C ILE A 684 -12.46 10.56 1.75
N SER A 685 -12.37 9.77 0.68
CA SER A 685 -11.50 10.09 -0.46
C SER A 685 -11.85 11.44 -1.09
N THR A 686 -13.14 11.65 -1.37
CA THR A 686 -13.63 12.86 -2.04
C THR A 686 -13.44 14.11 -1.19
N ILE A 687 -13.83 14.07 0.09
CA ILE A 687 -13.66 15.23 0.97
C ILE A 687 -12.18 15.55 1.16
N SER A 688 -11.30 14.54 1.25
CA SER A 688 -9.86 14.74 1.44
C SER A 688 -9.21 15.35 0.20
N GLN A 689 -9.51 14.82 -0.99
CA GLN A 689 -8.96 15.33 -2.26
C GLN A 689 -9.46 16.74 -2.58
N THR A 690 -10.77 16.98 -2.49
CA THR A 690 -11.33 18.31 -2.73
C THR A 690 -10.78 19.33 -1.72
N SER A 691 -10.62 18.94 -0.46
CA SER A 691 -10.03 19.79 0.58
C SER A 691 -8.55 20.09 0.31
N ALA A 692 -7.76 19.12 -0.17
CA ALA A 692 -6.35 19.33 -0.51
C ALA A 692 -6.17 20.38 -1.60
N THR A 693 -6.99 20.32 -2.67
CA THR A 693 -6.98 21.33 -3.74
C THR A 693 -7.41 22.71 -3.22
N ILE A 694 -8.46 22.76 -2.40
CA ILE A 694 -8.96 24.01 -1.80
C ILE A 694 -7.90 24.66 -0.91
N VAL A 695 -7.26 23.87 -0.06
CA VAL A 695 -6.26 24.35 0.91
C VAL A 695 -5.01 24.86 0.20
N GLU A 696 -4.57 24.23 -0.88
CA GLU A 696 -3.45 24.70 -1.68
C GLU A 696 -3.72 26.08 -2.30
N MET A 697 -4.92 26.27 -2.87
CA MET A 697 -5.34 27.58 -3.38
C MET A 697 -5.49 28.62 -2.25
N ALA A 698 -6.05 28.22 -1.11
CA ALA A 698 -6.23 29.09 0.05
C ALA A 698 -4.89 29.52 0.65
N HIS A 699 -3.94 28.58 0.74
CA HIS A 699 -2.59 28.81 1.21
C HIS A 699 -1.86 29.84 0.35
N ALA A 700 -1.95 29.74 -0.98
CA ALA A 700 -1.32 30.70 -1.89
C ALA A 700 -1.81 32.14 -1.66
N GLU A 701 -3.09 32.32 -1.30
CA GLU A 701 -3.64 33.64 -0.97
C GLU A 701 -3.22 34.10 0.43
N ILE A 702 -3.36 33.25 1.44
CA ILE A 702 -3.04 33.55 2.85
C ILE A 702 -1.55 33.88 3.01
N SER A 703 -0.69 33.18 2.26
CA SER A 703 0.77 33.34 2.30
C SER A 703 1.27 34.69 1.76
N LYS A 704 0.39 35.53 1.18
CA LYS A 704 0.73 36.93 0.88
C LYS A 704 0.89 37.79 2.14
N THR A 705 0.31 37.35 3.26
CA THR A 705 0.30 38.08 4.54
C THR A 705 0.94 37.30 5.69
N LEU A 706 0.83 35.97 5.69
CA LEU A 706 1.45 35.08 6.67
C LEU A 706 2.67 34.37 6.07
N PRO A 707 3.64 33.94 6.90
CA PRO A 707 4.78 33.17 6.41
C PRO A 707 4.32 31.87 5.71
N PRO A 708 4.78 31.59 4.46
CA PRO A 708 4.39 30.39 3.74
C PRO A 708 4.91 29.13 4.43
N VAL A 709 4.15 28.04 4.34
CA VAL A 709 4.50 26.70 4.87
C VAL A 709 4.54 25.58 3.82
N LEU A 710 4.16 25.89 2.58
CA LEU A 710 4.22 25.01 1.41
C LEU A 710 5.01 25.76 0.33
N GLN A 711 5.61 25.04 -0.63
CA GLN A 711 6.50 25.59 -1.65
C GLN A 711 7.65 26.41 -1.04
N VAL A 712 8.24 25.90 0.04
CA VAL A 712 9.31 26.57 0.77
C VAL A 712 10.64 25.89 0.51
N ASN A 713 11.65 26.68 0.18
CA ASN A 713 12.99 26.17 -0.02
C ASN A 713 13.62 25.75 1.32
N ILE A 714 14.16 24.53 1.39
CA ILE A 714 14.78 23.99 2.61
C ILE A 714 15.98 24.82 3.08
N VAL A 715 16.73 25.42 2.14
CA VAL A 715 17.91 26.25 2.45
C VAL A 715 17.49 27.52 3.20
N GLU A 716 16.35 28.12 2.85
CA GLU A 716 15.81 29.27 3.59
C GLU A 716 15.41 28.90 5.02
N ARG A 717 14.89 27.69 5.23
CA ARG A 717 14.53 27.19 6.57
C ARG A 717 15.76 26.93 7.41
N LEU A 718 16.78 26.30 6.83
CA LEU A 718 18.06 26.06 7.48
C LEU A 718 18.78 27.36 7.81
N GLN A 719 18.74 28.35 6.91
CA GLN A 719 19.30 29.67 7.16
C GLN A 719 18.64 30.29 8.40
N LYS A 720 17.30 30.38 8.44
CA LYS A 720 16.58 30.93 9.61
C LYS A 720 16.92 30.23 10.93
N GLN A 721 17.20 28.93 10.89
CA GLN A 721 17.52 28.14 12.07
C GLN A 721 18.99 28.27 12.53
N TYR A 722 19.94 28.42 11.59
CA TYR A 722 21.37 28.31 11.86
C TYR A 722 22.20 29.57 11.55
N ASP A 723 21.60 30.65 11.06
CA ASP A 723 22.28 31.89 10.68
C ASP A 723 23.25 32.40 11.77
N ALA A 724 22.79 32.38 13.03
CA ALA A 724 23.57 32.81 14.19
C ALA A 724 24.38 31.67 14.86
N ASN A 725 24.38 30.45 14.31
CA ASN A 725 24.98 29.26 14.94
C ASN A 725 25.76 28.38 13.95
N GLN A 726 26.87 28.91 13.44
CA GLN A 726 27.74 28.19 12.50
C GLN A 726 28.30 26.86 13.06
N ASN A 727 28.65 26.83 14.36
CA ASN A 727 29.12 25.59 15.00
C ASN A 727 28.02 24.53 15.04
N GLY A 728 26.78 24.92 15.32
CA GLY A 728 25.61 24.05 15.25
C GLY A 728 25.35 23.53 13.85
N LEU A 729 25.48 24.39 12.82
CA LEU A 729 25.35 23.97 11.42
C LEU A 729 26.39 22.92 11.04
N LYS A 730 27.66 23.12 11.44
CA LYS A 730 28.73 22.16 11.19
C LYS A 730 28.46 20.81 11.86
N ALA A 731 28.06 20.82 13.13
CA ALA A 731 27.70 19.59 13.85
C ALA A 731 26.49 18.88 13.21
N PHE A 732 25.51 19.66 12.76
CA PHE A 732 24.34 19.15 12.03
C PHE A 732 24.73 18.45 10.74
N VAL A 733 25.54 19.10 9.88
CA VAL A 733 26.04 18.51 8.62
C VAL A 733 26.85 17.24 8.86
N SER A 734 27.74 17.22 9.86
CA SER A 734 28.51 16.01 10.21
C SER A 734 27.60 14.87 10.70
N GLY A 735 26.58 15.17 11.51
CA GLY A 735 25.62 14.18 11.97
C GLY A 735 24.77 13.58 10.84
N LEU A 736 24.41 14.38 9.84
CA LEU A 736 23.71 13.89 8.64
C LEU A 736 24.58 12.94 7.81
N TYR A 737 25.86 13.28 7.65
CA TYR A 737 26.81 12.42 6.95
C TYR A 737 26.96 11.06 7.65
N GLU A 738 27.05 11.03 8.98
CA GLU A 738 27.09 9.78 9.76
C GLU A 738 25.79 8.97 9.61
N LYS A 739 24.62 9.61 9.68
CA LYS A 739 23.34 8.91 9.47
C LYS A 739 23.18 8.33 8.06
N SER A 740 23.78 8.97 7.06
CA SER A 740 23.76 8.53 5.66
C SER A 740 24.58 7.28 5.36
N GLY A 741 25.16 6.63 6.38
CA GLY A 741 25.95 5.42 6.23
C GLY A 741 25.22 4.27 5.53
N THR A 742 25.98 3.39 4.87
CA THR A 742 25.40 2.30 4.08
C THR A 742 24.65 1.29 4.93
N MET A 743 23.61 0.68 4.38
CA MET A 743 22.65 -0.19 5.08
C MET A 743 23.20 -1.60 5.40
N ILE A 744 24.51 -1.76 5.54
CA ILE A 744 25.14 -3.00 6.02
C ILE A 744 26.31 -2.69 6.95
N GLN A 745 26.71 -3.68 7.73
CA GLN A 745 27.93 -3.63 8.53
C GLN A 745 29.04 -4.41 7.86
N TYR A 746 30.26 -3.92 8.01
CA TYR A 746 31.44 -4.50 7.37
C TYR A 746 32.27 -5.34 8.34
N ASN A 747 32.60 -6.57 7.94
CA ASN A 747 33.60 -7.38 8.62
C ASN A 747 35.00 -6.85 8.26
N LYS A 748 35.57 -6.03 9.14
CA LYS A 748 36.87 -5.40 8.91
C LYS A 748 37.99 -6.40 8.59
N THR A 749 38.01 -7.57 9.25
CA THR A 749 38.99 -8.62 8.99
C THR A 749 38.90 -9.14 7.56
N GLU A 750 37.70 -9.28 7.01
CA GLU A 750 37.52 -9.69 5.62
C GLU A 750 37.81 -8.57 4.64
N VAL A 751 37.39 -7.33 4.93
CA VAL A 751 37.69 -6.15 4.10
C VAL A 751 39.20 -5.96 3.92
N ASP A 752 39.96 -6.09 5.01
CA ASP A 752 41.42 -5.91 5.01
C ASP A 752 42.20 -7.13 4.49
N ARG A 753 41.52 -8.28 4.28
CA ARG A 753 42.18 -9.53 3.86
C ARG A 753 42.66 -9.47 2.41
N SER A 754 43.94 -9.76 2.21
CA SER A 754 44.54 -9.94 0.89
C SER A 754 44.24 -11.33 0.32
N VAL A 755 43.79 -11.38 -0.95
CA VAL A 755 43.56 -12.63 -1.69
C VAL A 755 44.62 -12.76 -2.77
N SER A 756 45.35 -13.87 -2.79
CA SER A 756 46.59 -14.08 -3.56
C SER A 756 46.46 -13.76 -5.05
N ASN A 757 45.35 -14.16 -5.67
CA ASN A 757 45.09 -13.93 -7.10
C ASN A 757 44.23 -12.69 -7.37
N ASN A 758 44.23 -11.69 -6.48
CA ASN A 758 43.57 -10.39 -6.69
C ASN A 758 44.59 -9.25 -6.94
N ALA A 759 45.82 -9.58 -7.35
CA ALA A 759 46.83 -8.59 -7.69
C ALA A 759 46.32 -7.66 -8.82
N GLY A 760 46.43 -6.33 -8.61
CA GLY A 760 45.95 -5.30 -9.52
C GLY A 760 44.52 -4.81 -9.28
N GLY A 761 43.68 -5.56 -8.55
CA GLY A 761 42.33 -5.13 -8.20
C GLY A 761 42.27 -4.22 -6.97
N SER A 762 41.19 -3.45 -6.85
CA SER A 762 40.97 -2.58 -5.67
C SER A 762 40.87 -3.42 -4.37
N ARG A 763 41.43 -2.89 -3.28
CA ARG A 763 41.31 -3.43 -1.91
C ARG A 763 40.27 -2.62 -1.14
N GLY A 764 39.46 -3.28 -0.33
CA GLY A 764 38.38 -2.65 0.42
C GLY A 764 37.16 -2.32 -0.44
N THR A 765 36.31 -1.41 0.04
CA THR A 765 35.13 -0.93 -0.68
C THR A 765 35.43 0.37 -1.42
N ALA A 766 34.78 0.59 -2.55
CA ALA A 766 34.76 1.90 -3.19
C ALA A 766 33.51 2.66 -2.75
N ASN A 767 33.70 3.87 -2.22
CA ASN A 767 32.60 4.70 -1.71
C ASN A 767 32.39 5.92 -2.64
N THR A 768 31.15 6.13 -3.06
CA THR A 768 30.72 7.31 -3.83
C THR A 768 29.59 7.99 -3.07
N VAL A 769 29.69 9.31 -2.88
CA VAL A 769 28.69 10.09 -2.13
C VAL A 769 28.20 11.24 -3.00
N ALA A 770 26.89 11.47 -2.99
CA ALA A 770 26.30 12.67 -3.57
C ALA A 770 25.40 13.37 -2.56
N VAL A 771 25.55 14.69 -2.46
CA VAL A 771 24.63 15.57 -1.75
C VAL A 771 23.87 16.39 -2.77
N PHE A 772 22.56 16.22 -2.83
CA PHE A 772 21.66 16.98 -3.69
C PHE A 772 21.12 18.17 -2.91
N LEU A 773 21.74 19.32 -3.12
CA LEU A 773 21.43 20.59 -2.45
C LEU A 773 20.66 21.48 -3.44
N PRO A 774 19.38 21.84 -3.18
CA PRO A 774 18.62 22.67 -4.09
C PRO A 774 19.14 24.10 -4.14
N GLU A 775 19.10 24.69 -5.32
CA GLU A 775 19.48 26.09 -5.51
C GLU A 775 18.57 27.03 -4.70
N CYS A 776 19.14 28.12 -4.20
CA CYS A 776 18.41 29.12 -3.44
C CYS A 776 18.95 30.53 -3.73
N GLU A 777 18.32 31.22 -4.68
CA GLU A 777 18.80 32.55 -5.09
C GLU A 777 18.65 33.64 -4.03
N SER A 778 17.65 33.52 -3.17
CA SER A 778 17.40 34.45 -2.07
C SER A 778 18.46 34.37 -0.96
N GLN A 779 19.18 33.23 -0.85
CA GLN A 779 20.16 32.95 0.21
C GLN A 779 21.48 32.40 -0.36
N LYS A 780 22.01 33.03 -1.42
CA LYS A 780 23.21 32.56 -2.15
C LYS A 780 24.43 32.34 -1.24
N ASP A 781 24.70 33.25 -0.31
CA ASP A 781 25.87 33.15 0.57
C ASP A 781 25.77 31.98 1.56
N PHE A 782 24.60 31.79 2.18
CA PHE A 782 24.34 30.66 3.07
C PHE A 782 24.37 29.33 2.31
N HIS A 783 23.77 29.28 1.12
CA HIS A 783 23.83 28.12 0.23
C HIS A 783 25.27 27.73 -0.10
N ALA A 784 26.11 28.69 -0.50
CA ALA A 784 27.52 28.45 -0.81
C ALA A 784 28.29 27.92 0.41
N GLY A 785 28.07 28.50 1.60
CA GLY A 785 28.66 28.01 2.84
C GLY A 785 28.24 26.58 3.18
N LEU A 786 26.96 26.25 2.99
CA LEU A 786 26.43 24.90 3.22
C LEU A 786 27.01 23.88 2.24
N ALA A 787 27.13 24.23 0.96
CA ALA A 787 27.78 23.38 -0.04
C ALA A 787 29.23 23.07 0.35
N THR A 788 30.00 24.08 0.74
CA THR A 788 31.39 23.90 1.22
C THR A 788 31.46 23.01 2.47
N LEU A 789 30.50 23.11 3.39
CA LEU A 789 30.46 22.22 4.57
C LEU A 789 30.25 20.76 4.17
N PHE A 790 29.37 20.48 3.21
CA PHE A 790 29.15 19.13 2.69
C PHE A 790 30.36 18.60 1.92
N GLU A 791 31.00 19.41 1.06
CA GLU A 791 32.23 19.03 0.34
C GLU A 791 33.39 18.65 1.28
N GLN A 792 33.42 19.27 2.47
CA GLN A 792 34.41 18.96 3.50
C GLN A 792 34.09 17.65 4.25
N GLN A 793 32.85 17.17 4.24
CA GLN A 793 32.50 15.85 4.78
C GLN A 793 32.76 14.77 3.72
N LYS A 794 33.87 14.04 3.85
CA LYS A 794 34.21 12.95 2.94
C LYS A 794 34.95 11.82 3.65
N ASP A 795 34.70 10.60 3.21
CA ASP A 795 35.49 9.45 3.59
C ASP A 795 36.86 9.51 2.89
N PRO A 796 37.92 8.93 3.48
CA PRO A 796 39.19 8.76 2.79
C PRO A 796 38.98 8.01 1.46
N ALA A 797 39.40 8.62 0.36
CA ALA A 797 39.26 8.10 -1.01
C ALA A 797 37.81 7.98 -1.56
N SER A 798 36.80 8.63 -0.95
CA SER A 798 35.47 8.72 -1.58
C SER A 798 35.39 9.80 -2.66
N ASP A 799 34.60 9.52 -3.70
CA ASP A 799 34.18 10.50 -4.72
C ASP A 799 32.92 11.19 -4.20
N THR A 800 33.10 12.25 -3.40
CA THR A 800 31.99 13.04 -2.82
C THR A 800 31.72 14.26 -3.69
N VAL A 801 30.48 14.41 -4.14
CA VAL A 801 30.03 15.53 -4.96
C VAL A 801 28.82 16.21 -4.33
N VAL A 802 28.81 17.55 -4.35
CA VAL A 802 27.60 18.35 -4.08
C VAL A 802 27.03 18.77 -5.43
N ALA A 803 25.79 18.36 -5.70
CA ALA A 803 25.10 18.60 -6.96
C ALA A 803 23.79 19.38 -6.73
N PRO A 804 23.29 20.12 -7.74
CA PRO A 804 21.99 20.77 -7.66
C PRO A 804 20.85 19.77 -7.43
N GLY A 805 20.10 19.96 -6.36
CA GLY A 805 18.91 19.15 -6.03
C GLY A 805 17.71 19.51 -6.90
N LYS A 806 16.92 18.49 -7.28
CA LYS A 806 15.71 18.67 -8.13
C LYS A 806 14.48 19.15 -7.36
N LEU A 807 14.42 18.91 -6.05
CA LEU A 807 13.30 19.27 -5.19
C LEU A 807 13.73 20.38 -4.24
N SER A 808 13.05 21.53 -4.30
CA SER A 808 13.44 22.73 -3.54
C SER A 808 13.25 22.58 -2.02
N ASN A 809 12.36 21.68 -1.61
CA ASN A 809 11.95 21.48 -0.23
C ASN A 809 12.78 20.42 0.51
N GLU A 810 13.83 19.86 -0.10
CA GLU A 810 14.68 18.85 0.54
C GLU A 810 16.15 18.90 0.14
N ILE A 811 17.00 18.40 1.04
CA ILE A 811 18.39 18.02 0.76
C ILE A 811 18.47 16.50 0.92
N VAL A 812 19.13 15.84 -0.03
CA VAL A 812 19.27 14.38 -0.02
C VAL A 812 20.75 14.01 -0.05
N ILE A 813 21.17 13.14 0.86
CA ILE A 813 22.51 12.55 0.87
C ILE A 813 22.36 11.08 0.47
N LEU A 814 23.02 10.71 -0.62
CA LEU A 814 23.14 9.32 -1.06
C LEU A 814 24.59 8.86 -0.91
N LYS A 815 24.79 7.74 -0.24
CA LYS A 815 26.09 7.06 -0.14
C LYS A 815 25.98 5.69 -0.77
N ILE A 816 26.95 5.32 -1.61
CA ILE A 816 27.05 4.01 -2.26
C ILE A 816 28.38 3.39 -1.90
N ALA A 817 28.36 2.15 -1.41
CA ALA A 817 29.53 1.30 -1.34
C ALA A 817 29.43 0.21 -2.41
N SER A 818 30.45 0.10 -3.25
CA SER A 818 30.51 -0.83 -4.37
C SER A 818 31.78 -1.67 -4.36
N LEU A 819 31.92 -2.53 -5.37
CA LEU A 819 33.08 -3.40 -5.61
C LEU A 819 33.35 -4.41 -4.47
N MET A 820 32.30 -4.86 -3.79
CA MET A 820 32.46 -5.79 -2.68
C MET A 820 32.05 -7.23 -3.02
N PRO A 821 32.82 -8.23 -2.59
CA PRO A 821 32.35 -9.60 -2.45
C PRO A 821 31.49 -9.75 -1.19
N VAL A 822 30.61 -10.77 -1.17
CA VAL A 822 29.68 -11.03 -0.06
C VAL A 822 30.41 -11.19 1.29
N ARG A 823 31.63 -11.72 1.31
CA ARG A 823 32.43 -11.90 2.55
C ARG A 823 32.68 -10.62 3.35
N PHE A 824 32.53 -9.45 2.75
CA PHE A 824 32.68 -8.18 3.47
C PHE A 824 31.57 -7.92 4.48
N ILE A 825 30.44 -8.62 4.40
CA ILE A 825 29.29 -8.38 5.27
C ILE A 825 29.52 -9.03 6.63
N ASP A 826 29.36 -8.26 7.71
CA ASP A 826 29.54 -8.73 9.10
C ASP A 826 28.60 -9.90 9.46
N THR A 827 27.32 -9.76 9.14
CA THR A 827 26.28 -10.73 9.49
C THR A 827 26.42 -12.06 8.75
N LEU A 828 27.24 -12.15 7.69
CA LEU A 828 27.41 -13.37 6.91
C LEU A 828 27.91 -14.54 7.76
N SER A 829 28.73 -14.27 8.78
CA SER A 829 29.27 -15.30 9.68
C SER A 829 28.17 -16.02 10.48
N MET A 830 27.16 -15.26 10.91
CA MET A 830 25.97 -15.79 11.57
C MET A 830 25.11 -16.58 10.58
N LEU A 831 24.85 -16.04 9.38
CA LEU A 831 24.09 -16.75 8.35
C LEU A 831 24.75 -18.09 8.00
N LYS A 832 26.08 -18.09 7.86
CA LYS A 832 26.89 -19.28 7.58
C LYS A 832 26.74 -20.33 8.68
N ARG A 833 26.75 -19.94 9.96
CA ARG A 833 26.61 -20.88 11.08
C ARG A 833 25.29 -21.65 11.01
N HIS A 834 24.18 -20.96 10.77
CA HIS A 834 22.88 -21.62 10.63
C HIS A 834 22.81 -22.47 9.36
N TYR A 835 23.40 -22.00 8.26
CA TYR A 835 23.51 -22.75 7.01
C TYR A 835 24.31 -24.06 7.18
N ASP A 836 25.52 -24.00 7.73
CA ASP A 836 26.37 -25.19 7.97
C ASP A 836 25.68 -26.17 8.92
N GLY A 837 24.96 -25.67 9.92
CA GLY A 837 24.21 -26.49 10.85
C GLY A 837 23.04 -27.24 10.21
N LEU A 838 22.47 -26.73 9.10
CA LEU A 838 21.45 -27.44 8.33
C LEU A 838 22.04 -28.34 7.24
N LEU A 839 23.25 -28.06 6.73
CA LEU A 839 23.93 -28.92 5.75
C LEU A 839 24.25 -30.33 6.29
N GLY A 840 24.30 -30.50 7.60
CA GLY A 840 24.46 -31.82 8.23
C GLY A 840 23.25 -32.75 8.04
N ASP A 841 22.07 -32.19 7.73
CA ASP A 841 20.87 -32.96 7.43
C ASP A 841 20.66 -33.10 5.91
N PHE A 842 20.41 -34.34 5.48
CA PHE A 842 20.27 -34.66 4.06
C PHE A 842 19.08 -33.94 3.41
N ASN A 843 17.91 -33.91 4.06
CA ASN A 843 16.73 -33.28 3.48
C ASN A 843 16.86 -31.75 3.47
N GLU A 844 17.35 -31.19 4.58
CA GLU A 844 17.53 -29.76 4.74
C GLU A 844 18.55 -29.19 3.74
N SER A 845 19.67 -29.88 3.52
CA SER A 845 20.68 -29.46 2.53
C SER A 845 20.11 -29.34 1.11
N HIS A 846 19.20 -30.25 0.71
CA HIS A 846 18.54 -30.18 -0.59
C HIS A 846 17.43 -29.11 -0.62
N LEU A 847 16.77 -28.79 0.50
CA LEU A 847 15.72 -27.76 0.55
C LEU A 847 16.27 -26.32 0.52
N LEU A 848 17.55 -26.15 0.85
CA LEU A 848 18.22 -24.84 0.89
C LEU A 848 18.62 -24.32 -0.48
N HIS A 849 18.92 -25.19 -1.42
CA HIS A 849 19.44 -24.80 -2.74
C HIS A 849 18.40 -25.01 -3.83
N SER A 850 18.56 -24.22 -4.89
CA SER A 850 17.81 -24.33 -6.12
C SER A 850 18.11 -25.68 -6.76
N ASP A 851 19.40 -26.01 -6.90
CA ASP A 851 19.87 -27.27 -7.48
C ASP A 851 20.90 -27.98 -6.58
N GLY A 852 20.78 -29.31 -6.48
CA GLY A 852 21.64 -30.17 -5.67
C GLY A 852 21.65 -29.82 -4.17
N ASP A 853 22.83 -29.97 -3.55
CA ASP A 853 23.09 -29.76 -2.12
C ASP A 853 24.05 -28.57 -1.84
N GLY A 854 24.36 -27.79 -2.88
CA GLY A 854 25.24 -26.61 -2.80
C GLY A 854 26.74 -26.89 -2.72
N LYS A 855 27.21 -28.15 -2.65
CA LYS A 855 28.66 -28.47 -2.52
C LYS A 855 29.50 -28.06 -3.73
N LYS A 856 28.87 -27.89 -4.90
CA LYS A 856 29.52 -27.46 -6.14
C LYS A 856 29.69 -25.93 -6.24
N LEU A 857 29.02 -25.17 -5.36
CA LEU A 857 29.09 -23.71 -5.39
C LEU A 857 30.45 -23.23 -4.84
N PRO A 858 31.04 -22.17 -5.43
CA PRO A 858 32.27 -21.60 -4.90
C PRO A 858 32.06 -21.02 -3.49
N PRO A 859 33.06 -21.09 -2.61
CA PRO A 859 32.96 -20.57 -1.25
C PRO A 859 32.90 -19.04 -1.24
N LEU A 860 31.99 -18.50 -0.41
CA LEU A 860 31.84 -17.05 -0.22
C LEU A 860 33.02 -16.43 0.53
N TYR A 861 33.63 -17.15 1.48
CA TYR A 861 34.83 -16.72 2.19
C TYR A 861 36.09 -17.10 1.43
N ALA A 862 37.11 -16.25 1.50
CA ALA A 862 38.46 -16.60 1.05
C ALA A 862 39.15 -17.48 2.08
N ARG A 863 40.05 -18.38 1.65
CA ARG A 863 40.90 -19.14 2.59
C ARG A 863 41.66 -18.18 3.50
N SER A 864 41.77 -18.55 4.77
CA SER A 864 42.62 -17.89 5.74
C SER A 864 44.09 -18.13 5.43
N SER A 865 44.97 -17.26 5.91
CA SER A 865 46.42 -17.46 5.79
C SER A 865 46.86 -18.81 6.39
N ALA A 866 46.17 -19.28 7.44
CA ALA A 866 46.39 -20.60 8.03
C ALA A 866 45.99 -21.74 7.08
N GLU A 867 44.83 -21.64 6.42
CA GLU A 867 44.38 -22.63 5.43
C GLU A 867 45.27 -22.64 4.18
N VAL A 868 45.68 -21.48 3.69
CA VAL A 868 46.62 -21.36 2.56
C VAL A 868 47.97 -22.00 2.93
N ALA A 869 48.49 -21.72 4.12
CA ALA A 869 49.74 -22.33 4.60
C ALA A 869 49.62 -23.84 4.80
N ALA A 870 48.49 -24.32 5.33
CA ALA A 870 48.23 -25.76 5.49
C ALA A 870 48.17 -26.46 4.11
N GLN A 871 47.48 -25.86 3.13
CA GLN A 871 47.40 -26.39 1.78
C GLN A 871 48.79 -26.43 1.10
N ALA A 872 49.59 -25.38 1.25
CA ALA A 872 50.96 -25.33 0.71
C ALA A 872 51.87 -26.41 1.30
N LYS A 873 51.58 -26.90 2.52
CA LYS A 873 52.35 -27.97 3.19
C LYS A 873 51.92 -29.38 2.80
N ARG A 874 50.75 -29.58 2.17
CA ARG A 874 50.22 -30.94 1.87
C ARG A 874 51.16 -31.76 1.00
N LYS A 875 51.55 -31.24 -0.18
CA LYS A 875 52.47 -31.92 -1.10
C LYS A 875 53.86 -32.14 -0.49
N PRO A 876 54.47 -31.14 0.20
CA PRO A 876 55.69 -31.36 0.97
C PRO A 876 55.59 -32.51 1.98
N TYR A 877 54.50 -32.61 2.76
CA TYR A 877 54.31 -33.73 3.71
C TYR A 877 54.21 -35.09 3.00
N LEU A 878 53.55 -35.17 1.84
CA LEU A 878 53.52 -36.40 1.04
C LEU A 878 54.90 -36.80 0.54
N LEU A 879 55.67 -35.82 0.07
CA LEU A 879 57.04 -36.08 -0.40
C LEU A 879 57.95 -36.52 0.75
N VAL A 880 57.89 -35.86 1.92
CA VAL A 880 58.61 -36.30 3.12
C VAL A 880 58.20 -37.71 3.54
N ALA A 881 56.89 -38.01 3.53
CA ALA A 881 56.39 -39.36 3.84
C ALA A 881 56.95 -40.42 2.89
N ARG A 882 57.09 -40.11 1.59
CA ARG A 882 57.73 -40.99 0.61
C ARG A 882 59.22 -41.16 0.89
N LEU A 883 59.95 -40.09 1.14
CA LEU A 883 61.40 -40.12 1.41
C LEU A 883 61.75 -40.87 2.71
N MET A 884 60.80 -40.91 3.66
CA MET A 884 60.87 -41.70 4.90
C MET A 884 60.30 -43.13 4.76
N GLU A 885 59.99 -43.56 3.52
CA GLU A 885 59.43 -44.88 3.18
C GLU A 885 58.09 -45.20 3.86
N MET A 886 57.37 -44.18 4.32
CA MET A 886 56.02 -44.32 4.87
C MET A 886 54.99 -44.46 3.74
N ILE A 887 55.23 -43.84 2.59
CA ILE A 887 54.44 -44.08 1.36
C ILE A 887 55.25 -44.95 0.43
N ARG A 888 54.75 -46.15 0.13
CA ARG A 888 55.42 -47.11 -0.76
C ARG A 888 54.42 -47.92 -1.58
N GLN A 889 54.90 -48.38 -2.73
CA GLN A 889 54.14 -49.24 -3.63
C GLN A 889 54.08 -50.67 -3.07
N ARG A 890 52.92 -51.31 -3.19
CA ARG A 890 52.72 -52.73 -2.83
C ARG A 890 51.73 -53.37 -3.79
N GLU A 891 51.78 -54.69 -3.89
CA GLU A 891 50.80 -55.46 -4.66
C GLU A 891 49.49 -55.62 -3.88
N ASN A 892 48.37 -55.25 -4.50
CA ASN A 892 47.04 -55.46 -3.95
C ASN A 892 46.73 -56.96 -3.96
N LYS A 893 46.47 -57.54 -2.78
CA LYS A 893 46.26 -58.99 -2.62
C LYS A 893 45.00 -59.54 -3.29
N THR A 894 44.06 -58.67 -3.66
CA THR A 894 42.77 -59.04 -4.27
C THR A 894 42.79 -58.87 -5.78
N THR A 895 43.42 -57.80 -6.29
CA THR A 895 43.44 -57.50 -7.73
C THR A 895 44.75 -57.85 -8.43
N GLY A 896 45.86 -58.03 -7.70
CA GLY A 896 47.20 -58.24 -8.25
C GLY A 896 47.85 -56.98 -8.84
N GLU A 897 47.14 -55.84 -8.82
CA GLU A 897 47.65 -54.57 -9.31
C GLU A 897 48.54 -53.87 -8.28
N GLN A 898 49.47 -53.04 -8.74
CA GLN A 898 50.29 -52.23 -7.85
C GLN A 898 49.50 -51.04 -7.32
N GLU A 899 49.49 -50.86 -5.99
CA GLU A 899 48.86 -49.74 -5.30
C GLU A 899 49.85 -48.99 -4.41
N TRP A 900 49.63 -47.70 -4.22
CA TRP A 900 50.37 -46.90 -3.25
C TRP A 900 49.68 -46.95 -1.88
N ALA A 901 50.43 -47.22 -0.83
CA ALA A 901 49.89 -47.26 0.53
C ALA A 901 50.73 -46.42 1.49
N PHE A 902 50.04 -45.64 2.33
CA PHE A 902 50.62 -45.00 3.49
C PHE A 902 50.65 -45.99 4.66
N ILE A 903 51.85 -46.27 5.19
CA ILE A 903 52.12 -47.26 6.23
C ILE A 903 52.60 -46.53 7.49
N TYR A 904 51.92 -46.83 8.60
CA TYR A 904 52.11 -46.17 9.88
C TYR A 904 51.90 -47.16 11.04
N LYS A 905 52.05 -46.71 12.29
CA LYS A 905 51.78 -47.53 13.48
C LYS A 905 50.53 -47.05 14.20
N ALA A 906 49.47 -47.86 14.19
CA ALA A 906 48.26 -47.63 14.99
C ALA A 906 48.38 -48.44 16.29
N ASN A 907 48.35 -47.77 17.45
CA ASN A 907 48.48 -48.41 18.78
C ASN A 907 49.70 -49.36 18.89
N GLY A 908 50.81 -49.01 18.25
CA GLY A 908 52.06 -49.80 18.27
C GLY A 908 52.14 -50.90 17.20
N LEU A 909 51.06 -51.21 16.49
CA LEU A 909 51.03 -52.22 15.42
C LEU A 909 51.06 -51.59 14.03
N PRO A 910 51.69 -52.24 13.03
CA PRO A 910 51.67 -51.77 11.64
C PRO A 910 50.23 -51.68 11.09
N ALA A 911 49.91 -50.55 10.47
CA ALA A 911 48.66 -50.28 9.79
C ALA A 911 48.95 -49.63 8.43
N SER A 912 47.99 -49.69 7.51
CA SER A 912 48.13 -49.09 6.19
C SER A 912 46.82 -48.49 5.69
N LYS A 913 46.92 -47.37 4.95
CA LYS A 913 45.83 -46.77 4.19
C LYS A 913 46.22 -46.71 2.71
N VAL A 914 45.37 -47.22 1.84
CA VAL A 914 45.59 -47.17 0.39
C VAL A 914 45.35 -45.74 -0.09
N LEU A 915 46.25 -45.22 -0.91
CA LEU A 915 46.16 -43.92 -1.56
C LEU A 915 45.59 -44.11 -2.96
N ARG A 916 44.87 -43.11 -3.47
CA ARG A 916 44.38 -43.13 -4.85
C ARG A 916 45.52 -42.73 -5.80
N GLY A 917 45.59 -43.40 -6.95
CA GLY A 917 46.60 -43.15 -7.97
C GLY A 917 47.45 -44.39 -8.31
N GLY A 918 47.63 -44.65 -9.61
CA GLY A 918 48.46 -45.76 -10.11
C GLY A 918 49.95 -45.42 -10.20
N THR A 919 50.30 -44.14 -10.21
CA THR A 919 51.69 -43.65 -10.26
C THR A 919 51.96 -42.69 -9.10
N TRP A 920 53.24 -42.47 -8.77
CA TRP A 920 53.59 -41.46 -7.78
C TRP A 920 53.06 -40.07 -8.15
N GLN A 921 53.12 -39.72 -9.44
CA GLN A 921 52.66 -38.41 -9.90
C GLN A 921 51.17 -38.22 -9.59
N THR A 922 50.35 -39.25 -9.83
CA THR A 922 48.94 -39.20 -9.44
C THR A 922 48.75 -39.08 -7.93
N VAL A 923 49.58 -39.76 -7.12
CA VAL A 923 49.47 -39.70 -5.65
C VAL A 923 49.82 -38.31 -5.08
N ILE A 924 50.83 -37.63 -5.64
CA ILE A 924 51.26 -36.31 -5.15
C ILE A 924 50.39 -35.16 -5.68
N ASP A 925 49.77 -35.34 -6.85
CA ASP A 925 48.91 -34.32 -7.45
C ASP A 925 47.42 -34.46 -7.08
N ASP A 926 46.96 -35.67 -6.75
CA ASP A 926 45.57 -35.89 -6.33
C ASP A 926 45.28 -35.26 -4.95
N GLU A 927 44.07 -34.71 -4.80
CA GLU A 927 43.59 -34.28 -3.49
C GLU A 927 43.21 -35.50 -2.62
N LEU A 928 43.95 -35.69 -1.53
CA LEU A 928 43.65 -36.73 -0.55
C LEU A 928 42.46 -36.34 0.34
N PRO A 929 41.65 -37.32 0.77
CA PRO A 929 40.67 -37.14 1.83
C PRO A 929 41.29 -36.48 3.08
N ALA A 930 40.57 -35.53 3.68
CA ALA A 930 41.11 -34.71 4.77
C ALA A 930 41.57 -35.53 5.99
N ASP A 931 40.90 -36.64 6.27
CA ASP A 931 41.27 -37.58 7.33
C ASP A 931 42.60 -38.30 7.03
N ILE A 932 42.81 -38.72 5.78
CA ILE A 932 44.07 -39.34 5.32
C ILE A 932 45.19 -38.30 5.33
N GLN A 933 44.94 -37.09 4.83
CA GLN A 933 45.93 -36.02 4.84
C GLN A 933 46.37 -35.68 6.26
N THR A 934 45.42 -35.46 7.17
CA THR A 934 45.71 -35.18 8.60
C THR A 934 46.46 -36.32 9.27
N LEU A 935 46.11 -37.57 8.92
CA LEU A 935 46.81 -38.76 9.41
C LEU A 935 48.27 -38.77 8.93
N ILE A 936 48.53 -38.49 7.65
CA ILE A 936 49.89 -38.41 7.10
C ILE A 936 50.68 -37.32 7.80
N GLU A 937 50.15 -36.10 7.88
CA GLU A 937 50.81 -34.96 8.54
C GLU A 937 51.18 -35.29 9.99
N ARG A 938 50.24 -35.88 10.75
CA ARG A 938 50.46 -36.26 12.15
C ARG A 938 51.52 -37.34 12.30
N GLU A 939 51.43 -38.43 11.55
CA GLU A 939 52.35 -39.56 11.70
C GLU A 939 53.74 -39.24 11.12
N VAL A 940 53.83 -38.42 10.06
CA VAL A 940 55.10 -37.91 9.55
C VAL A 940 55.76 -37.01 10.59
N SER A 941 55.04 -36.03 11.14
CA SER A 941 55.59 -35.14 12.18
C SER A 941 56.07 -35.93 13.39
N LYS A 942 55.26 -36.90 13.86
CA LYS A 942 55.63 -37.80 14.95
C LYS A 942 56.89 -38.62 14.64
N ARG A 943 57.06 -39.08 13.40
CA ARG A 943 58.23 -39.86 12.99
C ARG A 943 59.46 -38.99 12.83
N VAL A 944 59.32 -37.78 12.29
CA VAL A 944 60.36 -36.75 12.26
C VAL A 944 60.86 -36.45 13.68
N ASP A 945 59.96 -36.20 14.63
CA ASP A 945 60.31 -35.90 16.02
C ASP A 945 61.00 -37.09 16.74
N ALA A 946 60.63 -38.32 16.36
CA ALA A 946 61.19 -39.53 16.95
C ALA A 946 62.56 -39.92 16.35
N GLU A 947 62.70 -39.85 15.03
CA GLU A 947 63.83 -40.41 14.27
C GLU A 947 64.82 -39.35 13.74
N LEU A 948 64.44 -38.08 13.63
CA LEU A 948 65.31 -37.01 13.10
C LEU A 948 65.67 -36.00 14.19
N LYS A 949 66.34 -36.48 15.25
CA LYS A 949 66.73 -35.62 16.39
C LYS A 949 68.03 -34.86 16.11
N HIS A 950 68.98 -35.50 15.42
CA HIS A 950 70.26 -34.89 15.10
C HIS A 950 70.23 -34.12 13.77
N LYS A 951 70.98 -33.01 13.69
CA LYS A 951 71.09 -32.18 12.48
C LYS A 951 71.55 -33.00 11.27
N ASP A 952 72.45 -33.95 11.46
CA ASP A 952 72.98 -34.80 10.39
C ASP A 952 71.92 -35.73 9.79
N GLU A 953 70.99 -36.24 10.60
CA GLU A 953 69.88 -37.09 10.13
C GLU A 953 68.87 -36.27 9.31
N LYS A 954 68.59 -35.04 9.77
CA LYS A 954 67.77 -34.07 9.02
C LYS A 954 68.42 -33.71 7.68
N GLN A 955 69.74 -33.47 7.68
CA GLN A 955 70.48 -33.17 6.45
C GLN A 955 70.44 -34.35 5.47
N LYS A 956 70.64 -35.59 5.94
CA LYS A 956 70.53 -36.79 5.09
C LYS A 956 69.17 -36.92 4.41
N LEU A 957 68.08 -36.65 5.12
CA LEU A 957 66.74 -36.71 4.53
C LEU A 957 66.54 -35.57 3.51
N PHE A 958 67.10 -34.39 3.79
CA PHE A 958 67.07 -33.26 2.86
C PHE A 958 67.91 -33.52 1.60
N ASP A 959 69.09 -34.15 1.73
CA ASP A 959 69.93 -34.53 0.59
C ASP A 959 69.21 -35.55 -0.31
N ARG A 960 68.46 -36.51 0.28
CA ARG A 960 67.58 -37.41 -0.49
C ARG A 960 66.50 -36.66 -1.27
N TYR A 961 65.99 -35.56 -0.73
CA TYR A 961 65.05 -34.70 -1.44
C TYR A 961 65.75 -33.99 -2.62
N ILE A 962 66.97 -33.47 -2.42
CA ILE A 962 67.77 -32.86 -3.49
C ILE A 962 68.03 -33.88 -4.60
N ASP A 963 68.50 -35.08 -4.25
CA ASP A 963 68.72 -36.18 -5.19
C ASP A 963 67.44 -36.52 -5.97
N PHE A 964 66.29 -36.53 -5.28
CA PHE A 964 64.99 -36.78 -5.90
C PHE A 964 64.60 -35.68 -6.92
N ALA A 965 64.80 -34.41 -6.58
CA ALA A 965 64.54 -33.29 -7.49
C ALA A 965 65.52 -33.27 -8.67
N THR A 966 66.81 -33.54 -8.43
CA THR A 966 67.86 -33.62 -9.46
C THR A 966 67.62 -34.79 -10.41
N ALA A 967 67.14 -35.94 -9.93
CA ALA A 967 66.74 -37.04 -10.80
C ALA A 967 65.61 -36.63 -11.75
N ARG A 968 64.62 -35.87 -11.26
CA ARG A 968 63.54 -35.36 -12.10
C ARG A 968 64.03 -34.38 -13.16
N PHE A 969 64.96 -33.48 -12.80
CA PHE A 969 65.60 -32.56 -13.74
C PHE A 969 66.32 -33.31 -14.87
N ALA A 970 67.11 -34.32 -14.52
CA ALA A 970 67.80 -35.16 -15.51
C ALA A 970 66.81 -35.95 -16.40
N GLU A 971 65.74 -36.51 -15.82
CA GLU A 971 64.67 -37.19 -16.56
C GLU A 971 63.92 -36.27 -17.53
N ALA A 972 63.84 -34.98 -17.22
CA ALA A 972 63.26 -33.95 -18.08
C ALA A 972 64.22 -33.47 -19.19
N GLY A 973 65.44 -34.03 -19.27
CA GLY A 973 66.43 -33.63 -20.26
C GLY A 973 67.19 -32.36 -19.90
N ASP A 974 67.44 -32.14 -18.61
CA ASP A 974 68.10 -30.96 -18.05
C ASP A 974 67.32 -29.64 -18.30
N ASP A 975 65.98 -29.74 -18.34
CA ASP A 975 65.07 -28.60 -18.48
C ASP A 975 64.67 -28.03 -17.11
N ASP A 976 65.20 -26.85 -16.77
CA ASP A 976 64.89 -26.17 -15.51
C ASP A 976 63.51 -25.49 -15.54
N GLN A 977 62.84 -25.47 -16.69
CA GLN A 977 61.46 -25.02 -16.86
C GLN A 977 60.45 -26.16 -16.84
N ASP A 978 60.89 -27.42 -16.65
CA ASP A 978 59.97 -28.56 -16.52
C ASP A 978 58.97 -28.30 -15.38
N PRO A 979 57.64 -28.36 -15.62
CA PRO A 979 56.64 -28.05 -14.61
C PRO A 979 56.74 -28.88 -13.34
N GLN A 980 57.19 -30.15 -13.44
CA GLN A 980 57.33 -31.02 -12.26
C GLN A 980 58.60 -30.67 -11.47
N TYR A 981 59.70 -30.34 -12.15
CA TYR A 981 60.91 -29.84 -11.51
C TYR A 981 60.67 -28.50 -10.80
N LEU A 982 60.00 -27.55 -11.43
CA LEU A 982 59.63 -26.26 -10.83
C LEU A 982 58.74 -26.45 -9.58
N ALA A 983 57.76 -27.35 -9.66
CA ALA A 983 56.91 -27.68 -8.53
C ALA A 983 57.71 -28.27 -7.35
N LEU A 984 58.68 -29.15 -7.63
CA LEU A 984 59.58 -29.68 -6.61
C LEU A 984 60.45 -28.58 -6.02
N SER A 985 61.14 -27.80 -6.86
CA SER A 985 62.00 -26.68 -6.43
C SER A 985 61.28 -25.73 -5.46
N ALA A 986 60.02 -25.36 -5.77
CA ALA A 986 59.19 -24.53 -4.91
C ALA A 986 58.88 -25.12 -3.51
N MET A 987 59.00 -26.45 -3.32
CA MET A 987 58.75 -27.12 -2.04
C MET A 987 59.95 -27.10 -1.08
N GLN A 988 61.13 -26.68 -1.53
CA GLN A 988 62.38 -26.77 -0.78
C GLN A 988 62.29 -26.18 0.63
N GLN A 989 61.76 -24.97 0.77
CA GLN A 989 61.63 -24.31 2.08
C GLN A 989 60.62 -25.04 2.98
N SER A 990 59.47 -25.43 2.43
CA SER A 990 58.45 -26.17 3.18
C SER A 990 58.97 -27.51 3.71
N ILE A 991 59.82 -28.20 2.95
CA ILE A 991 60.43 -29.47 3.38
C ILE A 991 61.41 -29.24 4.53
N ARG A 992 62.24 -28.19 4.46
CA ARG A 992 63.13 -27.79 5.56
C ARG A 992 62.36 -27.51 6.84
N ASP A 993 61.25 -26.78 6.73
CA ASP A 993 60.39 -26.47 7.86
C ASP A 993 59.76 -27.74 8.47
N ILE A 994 59.27 -28.67 7.65
CA ILE A 994 58.65 -29.92 8.12
C ILE A 994 59.65 -30.79 8.88
N ILE A 995 60.89 -30.92 8.39
CA ILE A 995 61.93 -31.75 9.04
C ILE A 995 62.68 -30.99 10.15
N GLY A 996 62.37 -29.70 10.36
CA GLY A 996 62.97 -28.85 11.38
C GLY A 996 64.45 -28.52 11.11
N LEU A 997 64.83 -28.27 9.87
CA LEU A 997 66.16 -27.83 9.44
C LEU A 997 66.14 -26.31 9.22
N GLN A 998 67.00 -25.55 9.91
CA GLN A 998 67.04 -24.09 9.75
C GLN A 998 67.39 -23.69 8.31
N ALA A 999 66.81 -22.57 7.84
CA ALA A 999 67.20 -21.95 6.59
C ALA A 999 68.71 -21.67 6.60
N VAL A 1000 69.40 -22.04 5.52
CA VAL A 1000 70.78 -21.60 5.30
C VAL A 1000 70.65 -20.18 4.77
N ALA A 1001 71.25 -19.21 5.46
CA ALA A 1001 71.41 -17.87 4.89
C ALA A 1001 72.21 -18.04 3.59
N GLU A 1002 71.62 -17.65 2.46
CA GLU A 1002 72.33 -17.59 1.17
C GLU A 1002 73.53 -16.65 1.23
#